data_AF-B9EXS3-F1
#
_entry.id   AF-B9EXS3-F1
#
_cell.length_a   1.000
_cell.length_b   1.000
_cell.length_c   1.000
_cell.angle_alpha   90.00
_cell.angle_beta   90.00
_cell.angle_gamma   90.00
#
_symmetry.space_group_name_H-M   'P 1'
#
loop_
_entity.id
_entity.type
_entity.pdbx_description
1 polymer ?
#
loop_
_entity_poly.entity_id
_entity_poly.type
_entity_poly.pdbx_seq_one_letter_code
_entity_poly.pdbx_strand_id
1 'polypeptide(L)'
;MILKIGEEIVRKCDGLPLAIKLIGSLLARKGHNPQQWSDVLRSGIWNMKELPGKLKGAWGALYMSYEDLPPHLKQCFLSLSLFPADYDLAIWDLRALWVAEGFLHPKEQLIAEELAENCYAELVSRSLLQPIVLYADQRKCRMHDLLRSLAQYLSRGESLCGDPRKLDAFSLSKIRRLSVLMDEEVEEEADPLTRSQRKNLSLRTLMLLEGTSIFQRETIFSFPCLRVLVLNGKAIENLPSSIENLLHLRMLNLNYTSIASLPMSIGSLKNLQILYLIRCLRLHSLPASITQLDDLRCLGLNGTPVTHVPKGLGKLKLLNDIGGFVAGGHTTCQTELQEGWGLEELESLAQLRWLSITRLERAMISKPMLKSKCFLRHLILSCTMPQYKKLSFEEINTIEAIFEGLFPPPSLEKLQIINFCGQSLPGWLISSSLETNLPCIEYIHLIGCSFCTQLPPFGKLPQLRYLNIEDAFAIVNIGTEFVGMHGVSTAFPKLEYLTFNGMPNWEEWSMSGNEEEEEPSMPHLVELQILGCPKLRSLPTTLQKITTIQTIGITKCDSLTCVTNFRYLHNQLVIEKSSGVEIISNLPALNKLVITDVHALKHIEHLPSLRYMELCSSSLDKLPEWLQGLADTNRKLANDLQLTLRCSITLMRRCVRKGPDWPTIRRFPHVSVYTHDRSALMEYNHEAGYYFTNLQ
;
A
#
# COMPACT_ATOMS: atom_id res chain seq x y z
N MET A 1 -5.43 34.17 23.51
CA MET A 1 -6.24 34.63 22.36
C MET A 1 -6.47 33.50 21.36
N ILE A 2 -5.43 32.87 20.81
CA ILE A 2 -5.54 31.78 19.82
C ILE A 2 -6.37 30.59 20.33
N LEU A 3 -6.19 30.15 21.59
CA LEU A 3 -6.97 29.05 22.17
C LEU A 3 -8.49 29.30 22.08
N LYS A 4 -8.94 30.51 22.46
CA LYS A 4 -10.36 30.90 22.42
C LYS A 4 -10.91 30.90 20.98
N ILE A 5 -10.13 31.41 20.03
CA ILE A 5 -10.49 31.40 18.61
C ILE A 5 -10.58 29.94 18.11
N GLY A 6 -9.62 29.09 18.49
CA GLY A 6 -9.62 27.67 18.16
C GLY A 6 -10.85 26.93 18.67
N GLU A 7 -11.23 27.14 19.92
CA GLU A 7 -12.45 26.54 20.49
C GLU A 7 -13.72 26.99 19.73
N GLU A 8 -13.81 28.26 19.33
CA GLU A 8 -14.92 28.76 18.51
C GLU A 8 -14.95 28.14 17.11
N ILE A 9 -13.79 27.97 16.48
CA ILE A 9 -13.67 27.28 15.19
C ILE A 9 -14.10 25.81 15.31
N VAL A 10 -13.68 25.12 16.38
CA VAL A 10 -14.08 23.72 16.62
C VAL A 10 -15.59 23.62 16.83
N ARG A 11 -16.21 24.57 17.56
CA ARG A 11 -17.67 24.64 17.69
C ARG A 11 -18.36 24.79 16.34
N LYS A 12 -17.82 25.58 15.40
CA LYS A 12 -18.36 25.70 14.03
C LYS A 12 -18.25 24.42 13.20
N CYS A 13 -17.39 23.47 13.59
CA CYS A 13 -17.27 22.18 12.92
C CYS A 13 -18.34 21.16 13.34
N ASP A 14 -19.26 21.52 14.26
CA ASP A 14 -20.36 20.69 14.77
C ASP A 14 -19.92 19.29 15.26
N GLY A 15 -18.70 19.18 15.80
CA GLY A 15 -18.16 17.93 16.33
C GLY A 15 -17.80 16.87 15.26
N LEU A 16 -17.84 17.20 13.97
CA LEU A 16 -17.47 16.26 12.91
C LEU A 16 -15.93 16.09 12.86
N PRO A 17 -15.38 14.87 13.09
CA PRO A 17 -13.94 14.66 13.17
C PRO A 17 -13.20 15.08 11.89
N LEU A 18 -13.79 14.80 10.72
CA LEU A 18 -13.21 15.20 9.43
C LEU A 18 -13.10 16.73 9.30
N ALA A 19 -14.15 17.48 9.64
CA ALA A 19 -14.14 18.94 9.56
C ALA A 19 -13.09 19.55 10.49
N ILE A 20 -12.98 19.02 11.71
CA ILE A 20 -11.95 19.43 12.68
C ILE A 20 -10.55 19.14 12.13
N LYS A 21 -10.32 17.95 11.56
CA LYS A 21 -9.02 17.56 11.00
C LYS A 21 -8.62 18.46 9.82
N LEU A 22 -9.56 18.73 8.92
CA LEU A 22 -9.36 19.59 7.74
C LEU A 22 -9.00 21.03 8.14
N ILE A 23 -9.77 21.63 9.05
CA ILE A 23 -9.49 22.98 9.52
C ILE A 23 -8.23 23.04 10.39
N GLY A 24 -7.99 22.03 11.22
CA GLY A 24 -6.72 21.91 11.96
C GLY A 24 -5.52 21.91 11.01
N SER A 25 -5.59 21.16 9.90
CA SER A 25 -4.52 21.11 8.89
C SER A 25 -4.35 22.42 8.11
N LEU A 26 -5.42 23.21 7.96
CA LEU A 26 -5.40 24.55 7.35
C LEU A 26 -4.79 25.57 8.32
N LEU A 27 -5.16 25.52 9.59
CA LEU A 27 -4.65 26.42 10.63
C LEU A 27 -3.19 26.15 10.96
N ALA A 28 -2.73 24.90 10.90
CA ALA A 28 -1.33 24.53 11.08
C ALA A 28 -0.40 25.29 10.11
N ARG A 29 -0.84 25.54 8.87
CA ARG A 29 -0.10 26.33 7.86
C ARG A 29 -0.13 27.84 8.10
N LYS A 30 -1.08 28.31 8.89
CA LYS A 30 -1.21 29.73 9.30
C LYS A 30 -0.40 30.03 10.57
N GLY A 31 0.24 29.01 11.16
CA GLY A 31 1.07 29.12 12.36
C GLY A 31 0.32 29.74 13.54
N HIS A 32 1.06 30.41 14.42
CA HIS A 32 0.52 31.09 15.61
C HIS A 32 0.09 32.54 15.32
N ASN A 33 -0.45 32.83 14.12
CA ASN A 33 -0.91 34.18 13.77
C ASN A 33 -2.39 34.38 14.18
N PRO A 34 -2.71 35.19 15.21
CA PRO A 34 -4.08 35.35 15.69
C PRO A 34 -5.02 36.02 14.68
N GLN A 35 -4.48 36.86 13.79
CA GLN A 35 -5.28 37.55 12.77
C GLN A 35 -5.75 36.54 11.73
N GLN A 36 -4.86 35.70 11.22
CA GLN A 36 -5.20 34.67 10.23
C GLN A 36 -6.22 33.66 10.79
N TRP A 37 -6.14 33.31 12.08
CA TRP A 37 -7.15 32.48 12.73
C TRP A 37 -8.50 33.20 12.86
N SER A 38 -8.48 34.51 13.17
CA SER A 38 -9.69 35.33 13.23
C SER A 38 -10.36 35.47 11.87
N ASP A 39 -9.58 35.57 10.79
CA ASP A 39 -10.08 35.64 9.42
C ASP A 39 -10.79 34.34 9.02
N VAL A 40 -10.22 33.18 9.40
CA VAL A 40 -10.87 31.87 9.22
C VAL A 40 -12.18 31.80 10.00
N LEU A 41 -12.19 32.21 11.26
CA LEU A 41 -13.39 32.21 12.11
C LEU A 41 -14.51 33.10 11.54
N ARG A 42 -14.15 34.28 11.02
CA ARG A 42 -15.09 35.30 10.49
C ARG A 42 -15.45 35.10 9.02
N SER A 43 -14.89 34.09 8.36
CA SER A 43 -15.15 33.79 6.95
C SER A 43 -16.65 33.61 6.67
N GLY A 44 -17.14 34.24 5.61
CA GLY A 44 -18.53 34.07 5.14
C GLY A 44 -18.85 32.65 4.67
N ILE A 45 -17.81 31.83 4.40
CA ILE A 45 -17.94 30.45 3.89
C ILE A 45 -18.69 29.56 4.89
N TRP A 46 -18.57 29.81 6.20
CA TRP A 46 -19.32 29.09 7.24
C TRP A 46 -20.84 29.20 7.09
N ASN A 47 -21.33 30.24 6.40
CA ASN A 47 -22.75 30.54 6.25
C ASN A 47 -23.29 30.18 4.85
N MET A 48 -22.52 29.51 4.00
CA MET A 48 -22.99 29.08 2.67
C MET A 48 -24.18 28.13 2.79
N LYS A 49 -25.29 28.44 2.10
CA LYS A 49 -26.55 27.68 2.13
C LYS A 49 -26.78 26.79 0.91
N GLU A 50 -25.87 26.78 -0.07
CA GLU A 50 -26.18 26.40 -1.46
C GLU A 50 -25.78 24.97 -1.88
N LEU A 51 -25.53 24.05 -0.95
CA LEU A 51 -25.26 22.65 -1.29
C LEU A 51 -26.29 21.67 -0.70
N PRO A 52 -26.62 20.58 -1.43
CA PRO A 52 -27.60 19.59 -0.98
C PRO A 52 -27.09 18.79 0.24
N GLY A 53 -27.79 18.88 1.37
CA GLY A 53 -27.56 18.05 2.56
C GLY A 53 -27.84 18.73 3.90
N LYS A 54 -28.00 17.94 4.97
CA LYS A 54 -28.32 18.40 6.34
C LYS A 54 -27.11 18.91 7.15
N LEU A 55 -25.88 18.87 6.62
CA LEU A 55 -24.63 19.11 7.38
C LEU A 55 -24.03 20.51 7.15
N LYS A 56 -24.69 21.57 7.60
CA LYS A 56 -24.29 22.98 7.33
C LYS A 56 -22.86 23.34 7.79
N GLY A 57 -22.44 22.92 8.99
CA GLY A 57 -21.11 23.27 9.54
C GLY A 57 -19.95 22.53 8.86
N ALA A 58 -20.15 21.27 8.48
CA ALA A 58 -19.13 20.46 7.82
C ALA A 58 -18.71 21.04 6.46
N TRP A 59 -19.67 21.50 5.66
CA TRP A 59 -19.41 22.04 4.33
C TRP A 59 -18.49 23.26 4.35
N GLY A 60 -18.67 24.16 5.31
CA GLY A 60 -17.81 25.33 5.44
C GLY A 60 -16.34 24.93 5.61
N ALA A 61 -16.07 23.98 6.51
CA ALA A 61 -14.74 23.44 6.73
C ALA A 61 -14.14 22.79 5.47
N LEU A 62 -14.91 21.93 4.81
CA LEU A 62 -14.49 21.23 3.59
C LEU A 62 -14.17 22.21 2.45
N TYR A 63 -15.06 23.18 2.19
CA TYR A 63 -14.87 24.17 1.14
C TYR A 63 -13.70 25.11 1.43
N MET A 64 -13.49 25.54 2.68
CA MET A 64 -12.32 26.35 3.03
C MET A 64 -11.00 25.61 2.79
N SER A 65 -10.94 24.33 3.15
CA SER A 65 -9.75 23.52 2.87
C SER A 65 -9.47 23.38 1.38
N TYR A 66 -10.51 23.33 0.53
CA TYR A 66 -10.37 23.39 -0.92
C TYR A 66 -9.95 24.79 -1.40
N GLU A 67 -10.55 25.86 -0.89
CA GLU A 67 -10.27 27.22 -1.34
C GLU A 67 -8.82 27.66 -1.06
N ASP A 68 -8.24 27.19 0.03
CA ASP A 68 -6.84 27.41 0.43
C ASP A 68 -5.83 26.64 -0.44
N LEU A 69 -6.28 25.74 -1.34
CA LEU A 69 -5.39 25.04 -2.26
C LEU A 69 -4.86 25.95 -3.37
N PRO A 70 -3.59 25.81 -3.78
CA PRO A 70 -3.10 26.46 -5.00
C PRO A 70 -3.80 25.90 -6.26
N PRO A 71 -3.81 26.64 -7.39
CA PRO A 71 -4.61 26.27 -8.57
C PRO A 71 -4.35 24.87 -9.13
N HIS A 72 -3.09 24.43 -9.19
CA HIS A 72 -2.75 23.10 -9.70
C HIS A 72 -3.27 21.98 -8.77
N LEU A 73 -3.24 22.18 -7.44
CA LEU A 73 -3.80 21.26 -6.47
C LEU A 73 -5.33 21.23 -6.48
N LYS A 74 -5.99 22.36 -6.77
CA LYS A 74 -7.45 22.38 -7.00
C LYS A 74 -7.82 21.43 -8.15
N GLN A 75 -7.10 21.47 -9.27
CA GLN A 75 -7.34 20.55 -10.39
C GLN A 75 -7.07 19.09 -10.01
N CYS A 76 -5.96 18.81 -9.31
CA CYS A 76 -5.65 17.47 -8.81
C CYS A 76 -6.77 16.94 -7.89
N PHE A 77 -7.25 17.75 -6.94
CA PHE A 77 -8.35 17.41 -6.04
C PHE A 77 -9.66 17.14 -6.81
N LEU A 78 -10.04 18.01 -7.75
CA LEU A 78 -11.25 17.85 -8.54
C LEU A 78 -11.22 16.58 -9.41
N SER A 79 -10.05 16.20 -9.91
CA SER A 79 -9.90 14.98 -10.71
C SER A 79 -10.25 13.71 -9.92
N LEU A 80 -10.13 13.73 -8.59
CA LEU A 80 -10.49 12.61 -7.72
C LEU A 80 -12.00 12.30 -7.74
N SER A 81 -12.83 13.25 -8.20
CA SER A 81 -14.27 13.03 -8.40
C SER A 81 -14.61 11.96 -9.44
N LEU A 82 -13.63 11.57 -10.27
CA LEU A 82 -13.76 10.54 -11.30
C LEU A 82 -13.67 9.10 -10.75
N PHE A 83 -13.34 8.93 -9.48
CA PHE A 83 -13.25 7.61 -8.85
C PHE A 83 -14.51 7.30 -8.01
N PRO A 84 -14.92 6.02 -7.93
CA PRO A 84 -16.09 5.62 -7.15
C PRO A 84 -15.85 5.77 -5.63
N ALA A 85 -16.91 5.53 -4.85
CA ALA A 85 -16.83 5.53 -3.39
C ALA A 85 -15.84 4.47 -2.91
N ASP A 86 -15.14 4.74 -1.81
CA ASP A 86 -14.20 3.81 -1.16
C ASP A 86 -13.08 3.23 -2.05
N TYR A 87 -12.85 3.82 -3.22
CA TYR A 87 -11.84 3.35 -4.17
C TYR A 87 -10.42 3.55 -3.61
N ASP A 88 -9.60 2.50 -3.70
CA ASP A 88 -8.20 2.52 -3.30
C ASP A 88 -7.34 3.22 -4.38
N LEU A 89 -6.98 4.47 -4.13
CA LEU A 89 -6.19 5.30 -5.05
C LEU A 89 -4.70 5.05 -4.85
N ALA A 90 -4.02 4.48 -5.85
CA ALA A 90 -2.57 4.37 -5.85
C ALA A 90 -1.91 5.68 -6.35
N ILE A 91 -0.81 6.10 -5.70
CA ILE A 91 -0.07 7.31 -6.07
C ILE A 91 0.39 7.30 -7.54
N TRP A 92 0.75 6.13 -8.07
CA TRP A 92 1.22 5.96 -9.45
C TRP A 92 0.12 6.31 -10.47
N ASP A 93 -1.11 5.87 -10.21
CA ASP A 93 -2.26 6.14 -11.07
C ASP A 93 -2.64 7.62 -11.04
N LEU A 94 -2.60 8.24 -9.85
CA LEU A 94 -2.87 9.68 -9.69
C LEU A 94 -1.83 10.54 -10.39
N ARG A 95 -0.54 10.21 -10.21
CA ARG A 95 0.56 10.89 -10.89
C ARG A 95 0.43 10.79 -12.41
N ALA A 96 0.19 9.58 -12.93
CA ALA A 96 -0.01 9.37 -14.36
C ALA A 96 -1.19 10.20 -14.89
N LEU A 97 -2.32 10.19 -14.18
CA LEU A 97 -3.51 10.96 -14.53
C LEU A 97 -3.23 12.47 -14.58
N TRP A 98 -2.58 13.03 -13.55
CA TRP A 98 -2.33 14.47 -13.46
C TRP A 98 -1.31 14.97 -14.50
N VAL A 99 -0.29 14.16 -14.79
CA VAL A 99 0.68 14.45 -15.86
C VAL A 99 -0.02 14.42 -17.23
N ALA A 100 -0.79 13.36 -17.51
CA ALA A 100 -1.45 13.19 -18.80
C ALA A 100 -2.56 14.23 -19.07
N GLU A 101 -3.35 14.58 -18.05
CA GLU A 101 -4.32 15.69 -18.13
C GLU A 101 -3.62 17.04 -18.40
N GLY A 102 -2.38 17.19 -17.91
CA GLY A 102 -1.60 18.41 -18.01
C GLY A 102 -1.97 19.44 -16.95
N PHE A 103 -2.33 19.01 -15.74
CA PHE A 103 -2.60 19.91 -14.61
C PHE A 103 -1.33 20.52 -14.01
N LEU A 104 -0.19 19.88 -14.29
CA LEU A 104 1.09 20.16 -13.66
C LEU A 104 1.99 20.93 -14.64
N HIS A 105 2.38 22.13 -14.22
CA HIS A 105 3.29 23.00 -14.97
C HIS A 105 4.60 23.14 -14.17
N PRO A 106 5.58 22.24 -14.38
CA PRO A 106 6.84 22.31 -13.66
C PRO A 106 7.58 23.63 -13.92
N LYS A 107 8.22 24.18 -12.89
CA LYS A 107 9.21 25.26 -13.01
C LYS A 107 10.57 24.66 -13.38
N GLU A 108 11.46 25.46 -13.95
CA GLU A 108 12.66 25.15 -14.77
C GLU A 108 13.66 24.05 -14.29
N GLN A 109 13.43 23.33 -13.19
CA GLN A 109 14.24 22.18 -12.73
C GLN A 109 13.44 20.96 -12.25
N LEU A 110 12.15 21.11 -11.98
CA LEU A 110 11.30 20.01 -11.48
C LEU A 110 10.71 19.25 -12.68
N ILE A 111 10.63 17.92 -12.63
CA ILE A 111 9.85 17.19 -13.64
C ILE A 111 8.39 17.04 -13.20
N ALA A 112 7.49 16.77 -14.15
CA ALA A 112 6.05 16.72 -13.88
C ALA A 112 5.67 15.62 -12.86
N GLU A 113 6.42 14.53 -12.86
CA GLU A 113 6.24 13.36 -12.00
C GLU A 113 6.59 13.68 -10.53
N GLU A 114 7.67 14.43 -10.30
CA GLU A 114 8.06 14.89 -8.97
C GLU A 114 7.08 15.94 -8.44
N LEU A 115 6.61 16.85 -9.32
CA LEU A 115 5.54 17.79 -8.96
C LEU A 115 4.26 17.06 -8.55
N ALA A 116 3.91 15.99 -9.23
CA ALA A 116 2.74 15.18 -8.91
C ALA A 116 2.86 14.51 -7.54
N GLU A 117 4.03 13.97 -7.21
CA GLU A 117 4.29 13.34 -5.91
C GLU A 117 4.24 14.37 -4.77
N ASN A 118 4.78 15.57 -5.00
CA ASN A 118 4.64 16.69 -4.08
C ASN A 118 3.17 17.10 -3.89
N CYS A 119 2.39 17.12 -4.98
CA CYS A 119 0.94 17.37 -4.92
C CYS A 119 0.22 16.33 -4.08
N TYR A 120 0.55 15.05 -4.27
CA TYR A 120 0.01 13.94 -3.48
C TYR A 120 0.35 14.11 -1.99
N ALA A 121 1.62 14.34 -1.66
CA ALA A 121 2.07 14.55 -0.29
C ALA A 121 1.37 15.74 0.36
N GLU A 122 1.16 16.84 -0.38
CA GLU A 122 0.44 18.00 0.14
C GLU A 122 -1.04 17.69 0.41
N LEU A 123 -1.74 17.00 -0.49
CA LEU A 123 -3.14 16.57 -0.29
C LEU A 123 -3.30 15.65 0.93
N VAL A 124 -2.35 14.73 1.14
CA VAL A 124 -2.29 13.89 2.33
C VAL A 124 -2.04 14.74 3.59
N SER A 125 -1.08 15.67 3.54
CA SER A 125 -0.79 16.58 4.67
C SER A 125 -2.00 17.47 5.04
N ARG A 126 -2.85 17.80 4.06
CA ARG A 126 -4.08 18.57 4.22
C ARG A 126 -5.27 17.72 4.65
N SER A 127 -5.05 16.42 4.91
CA SER A 127 -6.08 15.45 5.26
C SER A 127 -7.22 15.35 4.22
N LEU A 128 -6.95 15.76 2.98
CA LEU A 128 -7.87 15.63 1.85
C LEU A 128 -7.82 14.22 1.23
N LEU A 129 -6.68 13.55 1.41
CA LEU A 129 -6.49 12.13 1.14
C LEU A 129 -6.06 11.42 2.42
N GLN A 130 -6.54 10.19 2.62
CA GLN A 130 -6.27 9.38 3.79
C GLN A 130 -5.43 8.17 3.39
N PRO A 131 -4.16 8.07 3.80
CA PRO A 131 -3.34 6.89 3.55
C PRO A 131 -4.01 5.64 4.13
N ILE A 132 -3.94 4.54 3.39
CA ILE A 132 -4.45 3.24 3.84
C ILE A 132 -3.39 2.60 4.73
N VAL A 133 -3.75 2.31 5.98
CA VAL A 133 -2.83 1.82 7.03
C VAL A 133 -2.12 0.51 6.64
N LEU A 134 -2.76 -0.34 5.83
CA LEU A 134 -2.18 -1.60 5.34
C LEU A 134 -0.97 -1.41 4.41
N TYR A 135 -0.80 -0.22 3.84
CA TYR A 135 0.34 0.10 3.00
C TYR A 135 1.27 0.99 3.79
N ALA A 136 2.23 0.35 4.45
CA ALA A 136 3.18 1.00 5.32
C ALA A 136 3.85 2.21 4.60
N ASP A 137 4.25 2.04 3.33
CA ASP A 137 4.85 3.11 2.51
C ASP A 137 3.86 4.18 1.98
N GLN A 138 2.62 4.20 2.48
CA GLN A 138 1.54 5.15 2.20
C GLN A 138 1.26 5.36 0.70
N ARG A 139 1.61 4.38 -0.15
CA ARG A 139 1.43 4.46 -1.61
C ARG A 139 -0.01 4.39 -2.07
N LYS A 140 -0.93 3.99 -1.19
CA LYS A 140 -2.37 3.99 -1.44
C LYS A 140 -3.10 4.86 -0.43
N CYS A 141 -4.13 5.54 -0.92
CA CYS A 141 -4.99 6.38 -0.11
C CYS A 141 -6.46 6.22 -0.52
N ARG A 142 -7.37 6.72 0.33
CA ARG A 142 -8.78 6.91 0.02
C ARG A 142 -9.17 8.37 0.17
N MET A 143 -10.15 8.80 -0.62
CA MET A 143 -10.81 10.08 -0.45
C MET A 143 -12.09 9.85 0.36
N HIS A 144 -12.29 10.62 1.43
CA HIS A 144 -13.51 10.54 2.23
C HIS A 144 -14.73 10.96 1.39
N ASP A 145 -15.88 10.30 1.54
CA ASP A 145 -17.08 10.52 0.70
C ASP A 145 -17.60 11.96 0.69
N LEU A 146 -17.59 12.65 1.82
CA LEU A 146 -17.94 14.08 1.89
C LEU A 146 -17.00 14.95 1.02
N LEU A 147 -15.69 14.67 1.00
CA LEU A 147 -14.73 15.38 0.14
C LEU A 147 -14.94 15.01 -1.33
N ARG A 148 -15.23 13.75 -1.63
CA ARG A 148 -15.59 13.30 -2.97
C ARG A 148 -16.85 14.01 -3.48
N SER A 149 -17.87 14.11 -2.63
CA SER A 149 -19.12 14.84 -2.93
C SER A 149 -18.86 16.33 -3.18
N LEU A 150 -17.96 16.95 -2.41
CA LEU A 150 -17.51 18.32 -2.68
C LEU A 150 -16.86 18.42 -4.07
N ALA A 151 -15.92 17.53 -4.38
CA ALA A 151 -15.23 17.53 -5.66
C ALA A 151 -16.22 17.35 -6.83
N GLN A 152 -17.18 16.43 -6.72
CA GLN A 152 -18.25 16.21 -7.69
C GLN A 152 -19.15 17.44 -7.85
N TYR A 153 -19.52 18.11 -6.77
CA TYR A 153 -20.31 19.33 -6.83
C TYR A 153 -19.58 20.45 -7.59
N LEU A 154 -18.29 20.62 -7.30
CA LEU A 154 -17.45 21.64 -7.93
C LEU A 154 -17.14 21.32 -9.40
N SER A 155 -17.10 20.04 -9.77
CA SER A 155 -16.75 19.58 -11.12
C SER A 155 -17.97 19.22 -12.00
N ARG A 156 -19.20 19.24 -11.47
CA ARG A 156 -20.45 18.80 -12.13
C ARG A 156 -20.72 19.34 -13.53
N GLY A 157 -20.15 20.50 -13.88
CA GLY A 157 -20.29 21.11 -15.20
C GLY A 157 -19.37 20.53 -16.26
N GLU A 158 -18.31 19.83 -15.88
CA GLU A 158 -17.25 19.34 -16.78
C GLU A 158 -16.88 17.86 -16.56
N SER A 159 -17.20 17.30 -15.39
CA SER A 159 -16.81 15.95 -15.00
C SER A 159 -18.03 15.14 -14.55
N LEU A 160 -18.06 13.87 -14.94
CA LEU A 160 -19.07 12.90 -14.50
C LEU A 160 -18.39 11.60 -14.08
N CYS A 161 -18.78 11.09 -12.90
CA CYS A 161 -18.52 9.73 -12.48
C CYS A 161 -19.87 9.01 -12.31
N GLY A 162 -20.13 8.01 -13.15
CA GLY A 162 -21.40 7.27 -13.16
C GLY A 162 -22.01 7.19 -14.55
N ASP A 163 -23.31 6.86 -14.60
CA ASP A 163 -24.00 6.59 -15.86
C ASP A 163 -24.31 7.86 -16.67
N PRO A 164 -23.70 8.06 -17.86
CA PRO A 164 -23.97 9.22 -18.71
C PRO A 164 -25.40 9.26 -19.28
N ARG A 165 -26.12 8.13 -19.30
CA ARG A 165 -27.51 8.06 -19.80
C ARG A 165 -28.49 8.87 -18.95
N LYS A 166 -28.10 9.21 -17.72
CA LYS A 166 -28.88 10.05 -16.80
C LYS A 166 -28.83 11.54 -17.13
N LEU A 167 -27.95 11.95 -18.05
CA LEU A 167 -27.81 13.35 -18.46
C LEU A 167 -28.59 13.64 -19.74
N ASP A 168 -29.18 14.83 -19.81
CA ASP A 168 -29.69 15.37 -21.07
C ASP A 168 -28.54 15.67 -22.06
N ALA A 169 -28.87 15.82 -23.34
CA ALA A 169 -27.87 16.02 -24.39
C ALA A 169 -27.06 17.32 -24.24
N PHE A 170 -27.64 18.37 -23.66
CA PHE A 170 -26.96 19.65 -23.46
C PHE A 170 -25.94 19.57 -22.33
N SER A 171 -26.32 18.98 -21.21
CA SER A 171 -25.44 18.70 -20.07
C SER A 171 -24.29 17.79 -20.48
N LEU A 172 -24.59 16.74 -21.25
CA LEU A 172 -23.60 15.82 -21.79
C LEU A 172 -22.57 16.52 -22.69
N SER A 173 -22.97 17.48 -23.53
CA SER A 173 -22.06 18.21 -24.42
C SER A 173 -20.98 19.04 -23.70
N LYS A 174 -21.21 19.39 -22.42
CA LYS A 174 -20.25 20.14 -21.59
C LYS A 174 -19.25 19.24 -20.89
N ILE A 175 -19.53 17.94 -20.77
CA ILE A 175 -18.63 16.99 -20.14
C ILE A 175 -17.33 16.90 -20.93
N ARG A 176 -16.22 16.96 -20.18
CA ARG A 176 -14.84 16.83 -20.64
C ARG A 176 -14.16 15.61 -20.01
N ARG A 177 -14.63 15.16 -18.85
CA ARG A 177 -14.08 14.00 -18.14
C ARG A 177 -15.20 13.06 -17.76
N LEU A 178 -15.14 11.84 -18.23
CA LEU A 178 -16.16 10.84 -18.02
C LEU A 178 -15.51 9.60 -17.40
N SER A 179 -16.01 9.19 -16.25
CA SER A 179 -15.70 7.92 -15.63
C SER A 179 -16.99 7.13 -15.52
N VAL A 180 -16.98 5.90 -16.01
CA VAL A 180 -18.14 5.03 -15.99
C VAL A 180 -17.74 3.75 -15.26
N LEU A 181 -18.47 3.48 -14.18
CA LEU A 181 -18.44 2.20 -13.47
C LEU A 181 -19.49 1.30 -14.11
N MET A 182 -19.10 0.13 -14.58
CA MET A 182 -20.04 -0.83 -15.17
C MET A 182 -20.44 -1.85 -14.09
N ASP A 183 -21.73 -2.05 -13.88
CA ASP A 183 -22.20 -3.15 -13.02
C ASP A 183 -21.99 -4.48 -13.74
N GLU A 184 -21.59 -5.53 -13.01
CA GLU A 184 -21.40 -6.88 -13.57
C GLU A 184 -22.73 -7.49 -14.09
N GLU A 185 -23.88 -6.94 -13.69
CA GLU A 185 -25.22 -7.47 -13.97
C GLU A 185 -25.95 -6.78 -15.14
N VAL A 186 -25.36 -5.78 -15.81
CA VAL A 186 -26.04 -5.08 -16.92
C VAL A 186 -25.96 -5.89 -18.21
N GLU A 187 -27.11 -6.31 -18.72
CA GLU A 187 -27.30 -6.99 -20.00
C GLU A 187 -26.51 -6.35 -21.15
N GLU A 188 -25.93 -7.19 -22.01
CA GLU A 188 -24.92 -6.93 -23.04
C GLU A 188 -25.26 -5.87 -24.13
N GLU A 189 -26.42 -5.23 -24.10
CA GLU A 189 -26.98 -4.56 -25.30
C GLU A 189 -27.03 -3.03 -25.31
N ALA A 190 -26.80 -2.32 -24.19
CA ALA A 190 -27.05 -0.87 -24.14
C ALA A 190 -25.78 -0.01 -24.15
N ASP A 191 -25.32 0.39 -25.34
CA ASP A 191 -24.27 1.40 -25.53
C ASP A 191 -24.61 2.69 -24.73
N PRO A 192 -23.77 3.11 -23.78
CA PRO A 192 -24.12 4.20 -22.86
C PRO A 192 -24.08 5.59 -23.51
N LEU A 193 -23.62 5.72 -24.76
CA LEU A 193 -23.66 6.96 -25.54
C LEU A 193 -24.16 6.68 -26.96
N THR A 194 -25.30 7.21 -27.41
CA THR A 194 -25.74 7.04 -28.81
C THR A 194 -24.77 7.68 -29.83
N ARG A 195 -24.74 7.19 -31.08
CA ARG A 195 -23.85 7.69 -32.15
C ARG A 195 -23.96 9.20 -32.40
N SER A 196 -25.14 9.78 -32.21
CA SER A 196 -25.41 11.22 -32.35
C SER A 196 -24.85 12.05 -31.19
N GLN A 197 -24.94 11.54 -29.95
CA GLN A 197 -24.37 12.20 -28.76
C GLN A 197 -22.83 12.29 -28.83
N ARG A 198 -22.17 11.30 -29.44
CA ARG A 198 -20.69 11.23 -29.53
C ARG A 198 -20.06 12.32 -30.38
N LYS A 199 -20.68 12.69 -31.51
CA LYS A 199 -20.12 13.70 -32.42
C LYS A 199 -19.94 15.08 -31.78
N ASN A 200 -20.72 15.36 -30.74
CA ASN A 200 -20.71 16.64 -30.04
C ASN A 200 -19.92 16.59 -28.72
N LEU A 201 -19.34 15.43 -28.38
CA LEU A 201 -18.57 15.24 -27.16
C LEU A 201 -17.11 15.61 -27.37
N SER A 202 -16.61 16.42 -26.45
CA SER A 202 -15.26 16.99 -26.46
C SER A 202 -14.49 16.42 -25.26
N LEU A 203 -14.54 15.08 -25.14
CA LEU A 203 -13.94 14.34 -24.04
C LEU A 203 -12.41 14.42 -24.10
N ARG A 204 -11.81 14.74 -22.95
CA ARG A 204 -10.37 14.69 -22.66
C ARG A 204 -10.01 13.46 -21.85
N THR A 205 -10.91 13.00 -21.00
CA THR A 205 -10.69 11.81 -20.16
C THR A 205 -11.87 10.88 -20.25
N LEU A 206 -11.59 9.62 -20.53
CA LEU A 206 -12.54 8.52 -20.50
C LEU A 206 -11.95 7.39 -19.66
N MET A 207 -12.63 7.05 -18.58
CA MET A 207 -12.25 5.96 -17.68
C MET A 207 -13.39 4.95 -17.65
N LEU A 208 -13.11 3.73 -18.10
CA LEU A 208 -14.00 2.58 -17.97
C LEU A 208 -13.41 1.71 -16.85
N LEU A 209 -13.98 1.88 -15.66
CA LEU A 209 -13.55 1.21 -14.43
C LEU A 209 -14.44 0.00 -14.22
N GLU A 210 -13.84 -1.18 -14.02
CA GLU A 210 -14.48 -2.45 -13.63
C GLU A 210 -15.72 -2.84 -14.48
N GLY A 211 -15.59 -3.86 -15.35
CA GLY A 211 -16.74 -4.50 -16.00
C GLY A 211 -16.48 -5.13 -17.37
N THR A 212 -17.43 -5.93 -17.84
CA THR A 212 -17.41 -6.65 -19.11
C THR A 212 -18.26 -5.92 -20.17
N SER A 213 -17.57 -5.45 -21.22
CA SER A 213 -18.07 -5.09 -22.56
C SER A 213 -19.40 -4.34 -22.70
N ILE A 214 -19.38 -2.99 -22.75
CA ILE A 214 -20.51 -2.22 -23.31
C ILE A 214 -20.11 -0.94 -24.08
N PHE A 215 -18.93 -0.92 -24.69
CA PHE A 215 -18.67 0.00 -25.82
C PHE A 215 -18.18 -0.82 -26.99
N GLN A 216 -18.86 -0.72 -28.14
CA GLN A 216 -18.32 -1.26 -29.39
C GLN A 216 -16.88 -0.77 -29.53
N ARG A 217 -15.91 -1.69 -29.57
CA ARG A 217 -14.49 -1.38 -29.36
C ARG A 217 -14.00 -0.24 -30.26
N GLU A 218 -14.49 -0.14 -31.49
CA GLU A 218 -14.15 0.93 -32.44
C GLU A 218 -14.65 2.33 -32.03
N THR A 219 -15.75 2.41 -31.28
CA THR A 219 -16.42 3.65 -30.91
C THR A 219 -15.59 4.52 -29.97
N ILE A 220 -14.83 3.91 -29.06
CA ILE A 220 -13.98 4.64 -28.09
C ILE A 220 -12.90 5.46 -28.81
N PHE A 221 -12.48 5.00 -29.99
CA PHE A 221 -11.44 5.66 -30.80
C PHE A 221 -11.98 6.81 -31.66
N SER A 222 -13.24 7.22 -31.45
CA SER A 222 -13.87 8.33 -32.18
C SER A 222 -13.82 9.68 -31.46
N PHE A 223 -13.15 9.77 -30.30
CA PHE A 223 -13.01 11.02 -29.53
C PHE A 223 -11.66 11.70 -29.82
N PRO A 224 -11.57 12.66 -30.76
CA PRO A 224 -10.29 13.21 -31.21
C PRO A 224 -9.55 14.00 -30.14
N CYS A 225 -10.26 14.58 -29.16
CA CYS A 225 -9.69 15.40 -28.09
C CYS A 225 -9.18 14.61 -26.88
N LEU A 226 -9.25 13.26 -26.93
CA LEU A 226 -8.95 12.41 -25.79
C LEU A 226 -7.45 12.46 -25.44
N ARG A 227 -7.16 12.69 -24.15
CA ARG A 227 -5.82 12.70 -23.56
C ARG A 227 -5.60 11.49 -22.66
N VAL A 228 -6.63 11.08 -21.92
CA VAL A 228 -6.56 9.95 -20.99
C VAL A 228 -7.62 8.93 -21.39
N LEU A 229 -7.16 7.70 -21.63
CA LEU A 229 -8.00 6.55 -21.87
C LEU A 229 -7.63 5.44 -20.89
N VAL A 230 -8.55 5.13 -19.97
CA VAL A 230 -8.42 3.99 -19.05
C VAL A 230 -9.44 2.94 -19.44
N LEU A 231 -8.94 1.75 -19.71
CA LEU A 231 -9.65 0.58 -20.17
C LEU A 231 -9.27 -0.57 -19.25
N ASN A 232 -10.10 -0.85 -18.26
CA ASN A 232 -9.91 -1.98 -17.35
C ASN A 232 -10.95 -3.06 -17.65
N GLY A 233 -10.54 -4.32 -17.64
CA GLY A 233 -11.45 -5.46 -17.76
C GLY A 233 -11.01 -6.52 -18.76
N LYS A 234 -11.32 -7.78 -18.43
CA LYS A 234 -10.89 -8.96 -19.19
C LYS A 234 -11.52 -9.05 -20.59
N ALA A 235 -12.58 -8.32 -20.86
CA ALA A 235 -13.27 -8.31 -22.15
C ALA A 235 -12.49 -7.59 -23.28
N ILE A 236 -11.41 -6.88 -22.96
CA ILE A 236 -10.60 -6.18 -23.97
C ILE A 236 -9.47 -7.11 -24.42
N GLU A 237 -9.61 -7.65 -25.63
CA GLU A 237 -8.66 -8.63 -26.18
C GLU A 237 -7.78 -8.08 -27.30
N ASN A 238 -8.25 -7.03 -27.99
CA ASN A 238 -7.54 -6.42 -29.12
C ASN A 238 -7.86 -4.92 -29.17
N LEU A 239 -6.91 -4.13 -29.68
CA LEU A 239 -7.12 -2.72 -30.04
C LEU A 239 -7.21 -2.59 -31.57
N PRO A 240 -8.17 -1.81 -32.10
CA PRO A 240 -8.27 -1.55 -33.53
C PRO A 240 -7.12 -0.65 -34.01
N SER A 241 -6.82 -0.72 -35.31
CA SER A 241 -5.82 0.16 -35.95
C SER A 241 -6.18 1.64 -35.83
N SER A 242 -7.47 1.96 -35.74
CA SER A 242 -8.02 3.32 -35.58
C SER A 242 -7.55 4.05 -34.31
N ILE A 243 -6.81 3.39 -33.42
CA ILE A 243 -6.16 4.05 -32.28
C ILE A 243 -5.25 5.21 -32.72
N GLU A 244 -4.68 5.15 -33.93
CA GLU A 244 -3.88 6.24 -34.51
C GLU A 244 -4.62 7.58 -34.63
N ASN A 245 -5.96 7.56 -34.62
CA ASN A 245 -6.78 8.78 -34.68
C ASN A 245 -6.77 9.57 -33.36
N LEU A 246 -6.33 8.96 -32.25
CA LEU A 246 -6.27 9.60 -30.94
C LEU A 246 -4.99 10.44 -30.78
N LEU A 247 -4.79 11.41 -31.68
CA LEU A 247 -3.53 12.18 -31.78
C LEU A 247 -3.17 12.96 -30.51
N HIS A 248 -4.14 13.29 -29.66
CA HIS A 248 -3.93 13.99 -28.39
C HIS A 248 -3.73 13.07 -27.18
N LEU A 249 -3.75 11.74 -27.39
CA LEU A 249 -3.65 10.78 -26.31
C LEU A 249 -2.27 10.86 -25.64
N ARG A 250 -2.29 11.00 -24.32
CA ARG A 250 -1.12 11.08 -23.44
C ARG A 250 -1.04 9.90 -22.49
N MET A 251 -2.16 9.31 -22.11
CA MET A 251 -2.21 8.11 -21.27
C MET A 251 -3.13 7.07 -21.88
N LEU A 252 -2.59 5.86 -22.05
CA LEU A 252 -3.32 4.67 -22.38
C LEU A 252 -3.09 3.63 -21.30
N ASN A 253 -4.14 3.32 -20.53
CA ASN A 253 -4.10 2.30 -19.49
C ASN A 253 -4.97 1.12 -19.89
N LEU A 254 -4.33 -0.03 -20.04
CA LEU A 254 -4.89 -1.32 -20.43
C LEU A 254 -4.60 -2.38 -19.36
N ASN A 255 -4.32 -1.97 -18.13
CA ASN A 255 -4.01 -2.89 -17.03
C ASN A 255 -5.14 -3.90 -16.86
N TYR A 256 -4.77 -5.14 -16.51
CA TYR A 256 -5.70 -6.25 -16.24
C TYR A 256 -6.63 -6.62 -17.41
N THR A 257 -6.31 -6.18 -18.64
CA THR A 257 -7.02 -6.61 -19.86
C THR A 257 -6.52 -7.96 -20.37
N SER A 258 -7.28 -8.59 -21.25
CA SER A 258 -6.90 -9.85 -21.91
C SER A 258 -6.25 -9.60 -23.27
N ILE A 259 -5.62 -8.44 -23.45
CA ILE A 259 -5.04 -8.05 -24.73
C ILE A 259 -3.93 -9.01 -25.15
N ALA A 260 -4.01 -9.54 -26.37
CA ALA A 260 -3.03 -10.50 -26.88
C ALA A 260 -1.88 -9.82 -27.64
N SER A 261 -2.16 -8.70 -28.30
CA SER A 261 -1.18 -7.91 -29.06
C SER A 261 -1.59 -6.43 -29.13
N LEU A 262 -0.60 -5.56 -29.32
CA LEU A 262 -0.82 -4.15 -29.63
C LEU A 262 -0.68 -3.94 -31.16
N PRO A 263 -1.52 -3.11 -31.78
CA PRO A 263 -1.42 -2.81 -33.21
C PRO A 263 -0.16 -1.99 -33.50
N MET A 264 0.42 -2.18 -34.69
CA MET A 264 1.59 -1.40 -35.14
C MET A 264 1.32 0.11 -35.16
N SER A 265 0.07 0.52 -35.35
CA SER A 265 -0.35 1.93 -35.36
C SER A 265 -0.22 2.63 -34.00
N ILE A 266 0.09 1.92 -32.92
CA ILE A 266 0.39 2.53 -31.61
C ILE A 266 1.53 3.56 -31.71
N GLY A 267 2.54 3.33 -32.56
CA GLY A 267 3.67 4.25 -32.75
C GLY A 267 3.32 5.59 -33.41
N SER A 268 2.10 5.74 -33.92
CA SER A 268 1.56 7.00 -34.45
C SER A 268 1.15 7.97 -33.33
N LEU A 269 0.99 7.49 -32.09
CA LEU A 269 0.59 8.31 -30.93
C LEU A 269 1.75 9.14 -30.37
N LYS A 270 2.19 10.16 -31.12
CA LYS A 270 3.40 10.94 -30.78
C LYS A 270 3.36 11.69 -29.44
N ASN A 271 2.16 11.97 -28.92
CA ASN A 271 1.98 12.64 -27.62
C ASN A 271 1.84 11.64 -26.45
N LEU A 272 1.95 10.32 -26.69
CA LEU A 272 1.73 9.32 -25.65
C LEU A 272 2.87 9.35 -24.63
N GLN A 273 2.52 9.63 -23.38
CA GLN A 273 3.44 9.78 -22.25
C GLN A 273 3.42 8.55 -21.33
N ILE A 274 2.25 7.93 -21.14
CA ILE A 274 2.07 6.78 -20.24
C ILE A 274 1.40 5.64 -21.01
N LEU A 275 2.06 4.48 -21.00
CA LEU A 275 1.51 3.22 -21.50
C LEU A 275 1.54 2.17 -20.39
N TYR A 276 0.35 1.80 -19.93
CA TYR A 276 0.15 0.83 -18.85
C TYR A 276 -0.46 -0.46 -19.38
N LEU A 277 0.28 -1.56 -19.18
CA LEU A 277 0.00 -2.91 -19.66
C LEU A 277 0.28 -3.92 -18.53
N ILE A 278 0.03 -3.56 -17.28
CA ILE A 278 0.30 -4.36 -16.08
C ILE A 278 -0.70 -5.51 -16.00
N ARG A 279 -0.20 -6.72 -15.74
CA ARG A 279 -1.00 -7.95 -15.62
C ARG A 279 -1.89 -8.24 -16.86
N CYS A 280 -1.40 -7.91 -18.05
CA CYS A 280 -2.02 -8.31 -19.32
C CYS A 280 -1.60 -9.75 -19.67
N LEU A 281 -2.24 -10.75 -19.05
CA LEU A 281 -1.75 -12.13 -19.03
C LEU A 281 -1.64 -12.83 -20.42
N ARG A 282 -2.22 -12.26 -21.48
CA ARG A 282 -2.15 -12.79 -22.85
C ARG A 282 -1.14 -12.06 -23.74
N LEU A 283 -0.54 -10.95 -23.27
CA LEU A 283 0.40 -10.14 -24.04
C LEU A 283 1.82 -10.71 -23.90
N HIS A 284 2.35 -11.28 -24.99
CA HIS A 284 3.66 -11.94 -25.02
C HIS A 284 4.73 -11.17 -25.80
N SER A 285 4.31 -10.20 -26.62
CA SER A 285 5.21 -9.39 -27.44
C SER A 285 4.79 -7.93 -27.49
N LEU A 286 5.77 -7.06 -27.69
CA LEU A 286 5.58 -5.64 -27.93
C LEU A 286 5.90 -5.31 -29.39
N PRO A 287 5.08 -4.49 -30.10
CA PRO A 287 5.36 -4.13 -31.48
C PRO A 287 6.59 -3.22 -31.60
N ALA A 288 7.30 -3.31 -32.73
CA ALA A 288 8.50 -2.50 -33.01
C ALA A 288 8.25 -0.98 -32.93
N SER A 289 7.03 -0.55 -33.25
CA SER A 289 6.62 0.85 -33.26
C SER A 289 6.54 1.51 -31.87
N ILE A 290 6.62 0.75 -30.76
CA ILE A 290 6.73 1.35 -29.41
C ILE A 290 7.95 2.28 -29.30
N THR A 291 9.03 1.95 -30.00
CA THR A 291 10.27 2.76 -30.00
C THR A 291 10.15 4.08 -30.76
N GLN A 292 8.98 4.36 -31.36
CA GLN A 292 8.67 5.61 -32.05
C GLN A 292 7.86 6.60 -31.18
N LEU A 293 7.59 6.25 -29.91
CA LEU A 293 6.85 7.06 -28.97
C LEU A 293 7.78 8.03 -28.24
N ASP A 294 8.23 9.08 -28.94
CA ASP A 294 9.31 9.96 -28.47
C ASP A 294 9.01 10.65 -27.12
N ASP A 295 7.72 10.91 -26.82
CA ASP A 295 7.24 11.52 -25.57
C ASP A 295 6.98 10.53 -24.43
N LEU A 296 7.24 9.23 -24.64
CA LEU A 296 6.94 8.20 -23.66
C LEU A 296 7.81 8.38 -22.41
N ARG A 297 7.14 8.53 -21.28
CA ARG A 297 7.71 8.71 -19.93
C ARG A 297 7.57 7.46 -19.08
N CYS A 298 6.47 6.73 -19.24
CA CYS A 298 6.19 5.56 -18.42
C CYS A 298 5.74 4.36 -19.26
N LEU A 299 6.40 3.22 -19.06
CA LEU A 299 6.04 1.92 -19.63
C LEU A 299 5.86 0.89 -18.50
N GLY A 300 4.62 0.47 -18.26
CA GLY A 300 4.29 -0.49 -17.20
C GLY A 300 3.96 -1.88 -17.74
N LEU A 301 4.81 -2.87 -17.47
CA LEU A 301 4.69 -4.27 -17.90
C LEU A 301 4.72 -5.27 -16.72
N ASN A 302 4.67 -4.78 -15.47
CA ASN A 302 4.74 -5.66 -14.29
C ASN A 302 3.66 -6.76 -14.34
N GLY A 303 4.06 -8.01 -14.10
CA GLY A 303 3.15 -9.16 -14.12
C GLY A 303 2.60 -9.52 -15.50
N THR A 304 3.14 -8.96 -16.57
CA THR A 304 2.79 -9.27 -17.96
C THR A 304 3.86 -10.18 -18.56
N PRO A 305 3.50 -11.33 -19.16
CA PRO A 305 4.46 -12.33 -19.62
C PRO A 305 5.10 -11.97 -20.96
N VAL A 306 5.53 -10.71 -21.13
CA VAL A 306 6.26 -10.29 -22.33
C VAL A 306 7.59 -11.03 -22.39
N THR A 307 7.87 -11.62 -23.54
CA THR A 307 9.14 -12.30 -23.82
C THR A 307 9.85 -11.67 -25.00
N HIS A 308 9.09 -11.17 -25.99
CA HIS A 308 9.62 -10.58 -27.19
C HIS A 308 9.43 -9.05 -27.17
N VAL A 309 10.54 -8.33 -27.30
CA VAL A 309 10.57 -6.87 -27.18
C VAL A 309 11.34 -6.25 -28.35
N PRO A 310 11.06 -4.99 -28.72
CA PRO A 310 11.77 -4.33 -29.79
C PRO A 310 13.12 -3.76 -29.36
N LYS A 311 14.06 -3.65 -30.31
CA LYS A 311 15.37 -3.02 -30.11
C LYS A 311 15.27 -1.50 -30.05
N GLY A 312 16.11 -0.85 -29.23
CA GLY A 312 16.21 0.61 -29.17
C GLY A 312 15.29 1.25 -28.15
N LEU A 313 15.01 0.57 -27.04
CA LEU A 313 14.32 1.18 -25.88
C LEU A 313 15.08 2.43 -25.39
N GLY A 314 16.41 2.41 -25.43
CA GLY A 314 17.27 3.53 -25.09
C GLY A 314 17.08 4.78 -25.96
N LYS A 315 16.35 4.70 -27.08
CA LYS A 315 15.99 5.89 -27.88
C LYS A 315 14.96 6.78 -27.18
N LEU A 316 14.15 6.22 -26.28
CA LEU A 316 13.08 6.91 -25.56
C LEU A 316 13.65 7.76 -24.42
N LYS A 317 14.26 8.90 -24.72
CA LYS A 317 15.05 9.70 -23.76
C LYS A 317 14.26 10.26 -22.57
N LEU A 318 12.95 10.43 -22.74
CA LEU A 318 12.05 10.95 -21.70
C LEU A 318 11.52 9.85 -20.77
N LEU A 319 11.86 8.58 -21.03
CA LEU A 319 11.42 7.44 -20.23
C LEU A 319 12.03 7.53 -18.83
N ASN A 320 11.18 7.74 -17.83
CA ASN A 320 11.54 7.81 -16.43
C ASN A 320 11.11 6.55 -15.65
N ASP A 321 10.04 5.89 -16.06
CA ASP A 321 9.47 4.79 -15.29
C ASP A 321 9.28 3.55 -16.16
N ILE A 322 10.00 2.48 -15.80
CA ILE A 322 9.91 1.18 -16.46
C ILE A 322 9.53 0.14 -15.44
N GLY A 323 8.29 -0.33 -15.49
CA GLY A 323 7.86 -1.53 -14.77
C GLY A 323 8.00 -2.75 -15.67
N GLY A 324 8.65 -3.82 -15.22
CA GLY A 324 8.70 -5.08 -15.96
C GLY A 324 9.66 -5.05 -17.15
N PHE A 325 10.80 -4.38 -17.02
CA PHE A 325 11.91 -4.54 -17.97
C PHE A 325 12.31 -6.01 -18.01
N VAL A 326 12.10 -6.66 -19.15
CA VAL A 326 12.39 -8.09 -19.33
C VAL A 326 13.86 -8.21 -19.70
N ALA A 327 14.70 -8.71 -18.80
CA ALA A 327 16.11 -8.90 -19.12
C ALA A 327 16.31 -10.04 -20.12
N GLY A 328 17.13 -9.77 -21.13
CA GLY A 328 17.53 -10.71 -22.17
C GLY A 328 19.05 -10.71 -22.35
N GLY A 329 19.57 -11.80 -22.90
CA GLY A 329 20.95 -11.86 -23.38
C GLY A 329 21.08 -11.23 -24.77
N HIS A 330 22.31 -11.04 -25.24
CA HIS A 330 22.54 -10.59 -26.61
C HIS A 330 22.04 -11.64 -27.63
N THR A 331 20.92 -11.37 -28.28
CA THR A 331 20.54 -12.10 -29.49
C THR A 331 21.21 -11.43 -30.70
N THR A 332 22.13 -12.14 -31.35
CA THR A 332 22.81 -11.72 -32.59
C THR A 332 21.90 -11.74 -33.82
N CYS A 333 20.65 -12.20 -33.69
CA CYS A 333 19.69 -12.26 -34.78
C CYS A 333 19.23 -10.85 -35.19
N GLN A 334 19.25 -10.58 -36.50
CA GLN A 334 18.76 -9.36 -37.16
C GLN A 334 17.23 -9.35 -37.29
N THR A 335 16.50 -9.82 -36.27
CA THR A 335 15.05 -9.71 -36.21
C THR A 335 14.64 -8.38 -35.57
N GLU A 336 13.49 -7.83 -35.97
CA GLU A 336 12.94 -6.58 -35.39
C GLU A 336 12.61 -6.72 -33.89
N LEU A 337 12.27 -7.95 -33.47
CA LEU A 337 12.03 -8.32 -32.08
C LEU A 337 13.13 -9.25 -31.57
N GLN A 338 13.44 -9.14 -30.28
CA GLN A 338 14.43 -9.94 -29.56
C GLN A 338 13.82 -10.51 -28.26
N GLU A 339 14.43 -11.56 -27.72
CA GLU A 339 14.00 -12.17 -26.46
C GLU A 339 14.57 -11.38 -25.26
N GLY A 340 13.78 -10.43 -24.76
CA GLY A 340 14.19 -9.49 -23.70
C GLY A 340 15.12 -8.36 -24.19
N TRP A 341 15.34 -7.37 -23.33
CA TRP A 341 16.26 -6.27 -23.55
C TRP A 341 17.61 -6.53 -22.89
N GLY A 342 18.69 -6.17 -23.58
CA GLY A 342 20.01 -6.05 -22.96
C GLY A 342 20.06 -4.87 -21.99
N LEU A 343 20.80 -5.01 -20.89
CA LEU A 343 20.88 -4.00 -19.84
C LEU A 343 21.48 -2.68 -20.34
N GLU A 344 22.30 -2.71 -21.40
CA GLU A 344 22.91 -1.55 -22.05
C GLU A 344 21.89 -0.52 -22.55
N GLU A 345 20.66 -0.93 -22.87
CA GLU A 345 19.56 -0.03 -23.25
C GLU A 345 19.26 1.00 -22.15
N LEU A 346 19.47 0.61 -20.88
CA LEU A 346 19.25 1.48 -19.71
C LEU A 346 20.27 2.60 -19.62
N GLU A 347 21.48 2.46 -20.16
CA GLU A 347 22.57 3.45 -20.00
C GLU A 347 22.15 4.84 -20.47
N SER A 348 21.41 4.86 -21.56
CA SER A 348 21.06 6.09 -22.25
C SER A 348 19.80 6.79 -21.69
N LEU A 349 19.11 6.16 -20.74
CA LEU A 349 17.91 6.65 -20.07
C LEU A 349 18.27 7.40 -18.77
N ALA A 350 18.69 8.66 -18.88
CA ALA A 350 19.25 9.41 -17.75
C ALA A 350 18.23 9.77 -16.65
N GLN A 351 16.96 9.92 -17.01
CA GLN A 351 15.89 10.39 -16.11
C GLN A 351 15.13 9.26 -15.41
N LEU A 352 15.67 8.03 -15.39
CA LEU A 352 15.01 6.90 -14.73
C LEU A 352 14.78 7.18 -13.23
N ARG A 353 13.53 7.06 -12.80
CA ARG A 353 13.04 7.21 -11.42
C ARG A 353 12.49 5.92 -10.85
N TRP A 354 11.81 5.12 -11.69
CA TRP A 354 11.32 3.79 -11.33
C TRP A 354 11.87 2.75 -12.30
N LEU A 355 12.48 1.69 -11.77
CA LEU A 355 12.95 0.57 -12.57
C LEU A 355 12.59 -0.75 -11.90
N SER A 356 11.85 -1.60 -12.61
CA SER A 356 11.66 -2.99 -12.25
C SER A 356 12.21 -3.88 -13.35
N ILE A 357 13.20 -4.69 -13.01
CA ILE A 357 13.81 -5.68 -13.91
C ILE A 357 13.29 -7.07 -13.52
N THR A 358 12.90 -7.83 -14.53
CA THR A 358 12.39 -9.21 -14.41
C THR A 358 13.24 -10.15 -15.23
N ARG A 359 13.21 -11.45 -14.88
CA ARG A 359 14.00 -12.50 -15.55
C ARG A 359 15.50 -12.20 -15.52
N LEU A 360 15.96 -11.60 -14.43
CA LEU A 360 17.32 -11.09 -14.33
C LEU A 360 18.38 -12.19 -14.44
N GLU A 361 18.02 -13.45 -14.17
CA GLU A 361 18.86 -14.64 -14.42
C GLU A 361 19.30 -14.82 -15.88
N ARG A 362 18.66 -14.12 -16.83
CA ARG A 362 18.98 -14.16 -18.26
C ARG A 362 19.80 -12.96 -18.73
N ALA A 363 20.06 -12.00 -17.85
CA ALA A 363 20.81 -10.80 -18.19
C ALA A 363 22.29 -11.12 -18.44
N MET A 364 22.96 -10.25 -19.17
CA MET A 364 24.42 -10.22 -19.24
C MET A 364 24.90 -8.87 -18.72
N ILE A 365 25.90 -8.87 -17.85
CA ILE A 365 26.51 -7.65 -17.34
C ILE A 365 28.00 -7.63 -17.71
N SER A 366 28.44 -6.55 -18.36
CA SER A 366 29.83 -6.36 -18.79
C SER A 366 30.57 -5.32 -17.97
N LYS A 367 29.83 -4.44 -17.27
CA LYS A 367 30.36 -3.38 -16.42
C LYS A 367 29.32 -3.00 -15.34
N PRO A 368 29.74 -2.36 -14.25
CA PRO A 368 28.80 -1.82 -13.26
C PRO A 368 27.83 -0.81 -13.87
N MET A 369 26.56 -0.90 -13.51
CA MET A 369 25.47 -0.06 -14.04
C MET A 369 24.67 0.58 -12.89
N LEU A 370 23.67 1.39 -13.25
CA LEU A 370 22.72 2.08 -12.34
C LEU A 370 23.29 3.15 -11.41
N LYS A 371 24.55 3.07 -10.99
CA LYS A 371 25.17 4.03 -10.06
C LYS A 371 25.09 5.49 -10.52
N SER A 372 25.11 5.73 -11.84
CA SER A 372 25.00 7.06 -12.43
C SER A 372 23.56 7.59 -12.56
N LYS A 373 22.53 6.78 -12.25
CA LYS A 373 21.11 7.14 -12.38
C LYS A 373 20.63 7.95 -11.18
N CYS A 374 21.11 9.17 -11.03
CA CYS A 374 20.84 10.03 -9.86
C CYS A 374 19.35 10.32 -9.59
N PHE A 375 18.45 10.13 -10.55
CA PHE A 375 17.01 10.30 -10.36
C PHE A 375 16.30 9.04 -9.86
N LEU A 376 16.96 7.87 -9.85
CA LEU A 376 16.34 6.59 -9.54
C LEU A 376 15.97 6.51 -8.05
N ARG A 377 14.67 6.43 -7.77
CA ARG A 377 14.11 6.34 -6.41
C ARG A 377 13.63 4.94 -6.07
N HIS A 378 13.20 4.17 -7.07
CA HIS A 378 12.62 2.85 -6.87
C HIS A 378 13.26 1.81 -7.76
N LEU A 379 13.76 0.73 -7.15
CA LEU A 379 14.41 -0.37 -7.84
C LEU A 379 13.80 -1.70 -7.38
N ILE A 380 13.35 -2.49 -8.35
CA ILE A 380 12.88 -3.87 -8.15
C ILE A 380 13.74 -4.77 -9.02
N LEU A 381 14.47 -5.70 -8.39
CA LEU A 381 15.27 -6.72 -9.06
C LEU A 381 14.58 -8.07 -8.86
N SER A 382 14.17 -8.71 -9.94
CA SER A 382 13.40 -9.95 -9.88
C SER A 382 13.97 -11.04 -10.79
N CYS A 383 14.20 -12.21 -10.21
CA CYS A 383 14.45 -13.44 -10.94
C CYS A 383 13.18 -14.29 -11.05
N THR A 384 13.16 -15.20 -12.02
CA THR A 384 12.14 -16.24 -12.09
C THR A 384 12.42 -17.31 -11.02
N MET A 385 11.43 -17.66 -10.19
CA MET A 385 11.59 -18.79 -9.26
C MET A 385 11.88 -20.08 -10.05
N PRO A 386 12.95 -20.83 -9.72
CA PRO A 386 13.19 -22.13 -10.31
C PRO A 386 12.11 -23.11 -9.83
N GLN A 387 11.15 -23.42 -10.69
CA GLN A 387 10.16 -24.45 -10.40
C GLN A 387 10.86 -25.82 -10.51
N TYR A 388 11.11 -26.48 -9.37
CA TYR A 388 11.59 -27.87 -9.26
C TYR A 388 13.02 -28.17 -9.76
N LYS A 389 13.73 -27.19 -10.36
CA LYS A 389 15.12 -27.36 -10.81
C LYS A 389 16.09 -26.90 -9.73
N LYS A 390 17.01 -27.78 -9.32
CA LYS A 390 18.19 -27.39 -8.54
C LYS A 390 19.14 -26.60 -9.45
N LEU A 391 19.42 -25.35 -9.10
CA LEU A 391 20.39 -24.52 -9.83
C LEU A 391 21.80 -25.10 -9.68
N SER A 392 22.59 -25.04 -10.75
CA SER A 392 24.02 -25.36 -10.72
C SER A 392 24.81 -24.27 -9.99
N PHE A 393 26.02 -24.59 -9.54
CA PHE A 393 26.94 -23.61 -8.95
C PHE A 393 27.29 -22.47 -9.91
N GLU A 394 27.43 -22.78 -11.20
CA GLU A 394 27.70 -21.78 -12.25
C GLU A 394 26.51 -20.84 -12.46
N GLU A 395 25.27 -21.36 -12.45
CA GLU A 395 24.05 -20.55 -12.54
C GLU A 395 23.94 -19.59 -11.35
N ILE A 396 24.23 -20.07 -10.14
CA ILE A 396 24.24 -19.25 -8.91
C ILE A 396 25.28 -18.13 -9.00
N ASN A 397 26.54 -18.45 -9.33
CA ASN A 397 27.61 -17.46 -9.44
C ASN A 397 27.31 -16.40 -10.51
N THR A 398 26.68 -16.81 -11.61
CA THR A 398 26.27 -15.88 -12.67
C THR A 398 25.23 -14.90 -12.15
N ILE A 399 24.22 -15.37 -11.42
CA ILE A 399 23.20 -14.52 -10.80
C ILE A 399 23.83 -13.57 -9.79
N GLU A 400 24.71 -14.05 -8.91
CA GLU A 400 25.42 -13.22 -7.93
C GLU A 400 26.24 -12.11 -8.63
N ALA A 401 26.99 -12.45 -9.69
CA ALA A 401 27.75 -11.48 -10.47
C ALA A 401 26.87 -10.42 -11.15
N ILE A 402 25.68 -10.80 -11.62
CA ILE A 402 24.71 -9.85 -12.19
C ILE A 402 24.23 -8.85 -11.13
N PHE A 403 23.86 -9.33 -9.94
CA PHE A 403 23.44 -8.46 -8.84
C PHE A 403 24.58 -7.56 -8.33
N GLU A 404 25.82 -8.07 -8.32
CA GLU A 404 27.00 -7.28 -7.97
C GLU A 404 27.21 -6.09 -8.92
N GLY A 405 27.02 -6.30 -10.22
CA GLY A 405 27.17 -5.24 -11.22
C GLY A 405 26.02 -4.22 -11.24
N LEU A 406 24.86 -4.52 -10.65
CA LEU A 406 23.70 -3.62 -10.60
C LEU A 406 23.75 -2.67 -9.38
N PHE A 407 24.82 -1.90 -9.27
CA PHE A 407 25.07 -1.01 -8.14
C PHE A 407 24.06 0.15 -8.09
N PRO A 408 23.18 0.24 -7.07
CA PRO A 408 22.17 1.29 -7.03
C PRO A 408 22.76 2.68 -6.71
N PRO A 409 22.11 3.77 -7.15
CA PRO A 409 22.55 5.13 -6.85
C PRO A 409 22.18 5.54 -5.41
N PRO A 410 22.90 6.51 -4.80
CA PRO A 410 22.64 6.96 -3.43
C PRO A 410 21.26 7.60 -3.21
N SER A 411 20.60 8.04 -4.29
CA SER A 411 19.25 8.63 -4.25
C SER A 411 18.12 7.60 -4.14
N LEU A 412 18.44 6.30 -4.11
CA LEU A 412 17.44 5.24 -4.01
C LEU A 412 16.69 5.30 -2.67
N GLU A 413 15.36 5.27 -2.74
CA GLU A 413 14.46 5.32 -1.59
C GLU A 413 13.80 3.97 -1.32
N LYS A 414 13.50 3.19 -2.36
CA LYS A 414 12.87 1.87 -2.23
C LYS A 414 13.61 0.80 -3.01
N LEU A 415 13.96 -0.28 -2.33
CA LEU A 415 14.60 -1.46 -2.91
C LEU A 415 13.73 -2.69 -2.68
N GLN A 416 13.49 -3.45 -3.74
CA GLN A 416 12.92 -4.80 -3.65
C GLN A 416 13.80 -5.80 -4.38
N ILE A 417 14.09 -6.92 -3.72
CA ILE A 417 14.80 -8.05 -4.32
C ILE A 417 13.86 -9.25 -4.23
N ILE A 418 13.55 -9.83 -5.39
CA ILE A 418 12.54 -10.88 -5.53
C ILE A 418 13.17 -12.11 -6.15
N ASN A 419 13.04 -13.24 -5.47
CA ASN A 419 13.51 -14.58 -5.88
C ASN A 419 15.02 -14.65 -6.13
N PHE A 420 15.81 -13.91 -5.35
CA PHE A 420 17.26 -13.99 -5.47
C PHE A 420 17.75 -15.39 -5.06
N CYS A 421 18.43 -16.05 -5.99
CA CYS A 421 18.86 -17.44 -5.83
C CYS A 421 20.31 -17.60 -5.34
N GLY A 422 21.02 -16.50 -5.09
CA GLY A 422 22.38 -16.53 -4.57
C GLY A 422 22.45 -16.84 -3.07
N GLN A 423 23.60 -17.34 -2.65
CA GLN A 423 23.89 -17.59 -1.24
C GLN A 423 24.36 -16.32 -0.54
N SER A 424 25.11 -15.46 -1.25
CA SER A 424 25.56 -14.16 -0.76
C SER A 424 24.84 -13.03 -1.49
N LEU A 425 24.24 -12.11 -0.73
CA LEU A 425 23.75 -10.85 -1.28
C LEU A 425 24.92 -10.01 -1.82
N PRO A 426 24.67 -9.10 -2.77
CA PRO A 426 25.74 -8.32 -3.41
C PRO A 426 26.47 -7.42 -2.40
N GLY A 427 27.76 -7.22 -2.64
CA GLY A 427 28.70 -6.50 -1.77
C GLY A 427 28.23 -5.11 -1.40
N TRP A 428 27.55 -4.39 -2.30
CA TRP A 428 27.00 -3.07 -2.02
C TRP A 428 25.89 -3.06 -0.95
N LEU A 429 25.24 -4.22 -0.71
CA LEU A 429 24.20 -4.38 0.31
C LEU A 429 24.77 -4.89 1.64
N ILE A 430 25.76 -5.79 1.61
CA ILE A 430 26.40 -6.36 2.81
C ILE A 430 27.62 -5.57 3.31
N SER A 431 28.03 -4.50 2.61
CA SER A 431 29.18 -3.67 2.95
C SER A 431 29.05 -3.01 4.33
N SER A 432 30.19 -2.85 5.00
CA SER A 432 30.29 -2.01 6.21
C SER A 432 29.94 -0.54 5.95
N SER A 433 30.02 -0.07 4.71
CA SER A 433 29.71 1.29 4.26
C SER A 433 28.27 1.46 3.73
N LEU A 434 27.35 0.57 4.10
CA LEU A 434 25.95 0.55 3.62
C LEU A 434 25.25 1.92 3.77
N GLU A 435 25.45 2.60 4.89
CA GLU A 435 24.92 3.94 5.18
C GLU A 435 25.37 5.03 4.20
N THR A 436 26.57 4.89 3.61
CA THR A 436 27.09 5.82 2.59
C THR A 436 26.69 5.43 1.17
N ASN A 437 26.51 4.13 0.92
CA ASN A 437 26.08 3.63 -0.37
C ASN A 437 24.59 3.91 -0.62
N LEU A 438 23.75 3.76 0.41
CA LEU A 438 22.30 3.84 0.30
C LEU A 438 21.70 4.77 1.39
N PRO A 439 22.10 6.05 1.44
CA PRO A 439 21.73 6.98 2.51
C PRO A 439 20.23 7.34 2.53
N CYS A 440 19.55 7.27 1.38
CA CYS A 440 18.16 7.69 1.23
C CYS A 440 17.14 6.54 1.33
N ILE A 441 17.58 5.29 1.55
CA ILE A 441 16.65 4.15 1.57
C ILE A 441 15.68 4.25 2.74
N GLU A 442 14.39 4.23 2.42
CA GLU A 442 13.27 4.22 3.36
C GLU A 442 12.55 2.86 3.41
N TYR A 443 12.59 2.09 2.33
CA TYR A 443 11.84 0.84 2.18
C TYR A 443 12.71 -0.26 1.58
N ILE A 444 12.81 -1.39 2.29
CA ILE A 444 13.45 -2.61 1.80
C ILE A 444 12.46 -3.77 1.88
N HIS A 445 12.37 -4.53 0.79
CA HIS A 445 11.61 -5.78 0.75
C HIS A 445 12.41 -6.89 0.07
N LEU A 446 12.79 -7.90 0.85
CA LEU A 446 13.41 -9.12 0.34
C LEU A 446 12.33 -10.21 0.25
N ILE A 447 12.11 -10.80 -0.91
CA ILE A 447 11.09 -11.83 -1.14
C ILE A 447 11.76 -13.03 -1.80
N GLY A 448 11.58 -14.23 -1.26
CA GLY A 448 12.08 -15.45 -1.91
C GLY A 448 13.61 -15.50 -2.00
N CYS A 449 14.32 -14.85 -1.06
CA CYS A 449 15.77 -14.94 -0.92
C CYS A 449 16.17 -16.23 -0.20
N SER A 450 15.67 -17.38 -0.69
CA SER A 450 15.59 -18.61 0.10
C SER A 450 16.93 -19.29 0.38
N PHE A 451 17.98 -18.96 -0.39
CA PHE A 451 19.33 -19.53 -0.23
C PHE A 451 20.29 -18.60 0.53
N CYS A 452 19.87 -17.36 0.85
CA CYS A 452 20.71 -16.42 1.58
C CYS A 452 20.95 -16.91 3.01
N THR A 453 22.22 -17.00 3.39
CA THR A 453 22.63 -17.49 4.72
C THR A 453 22.81 -16.38 5.74
N GLN A 454 22.91 -15.13 5.29
CA GLN A 454 23.12 -13.95 6.14
C GLN A 454 22.26 -12.79 5.66
N LEU A 455 21.79 -11.99 6.62
CA LEU A 455 21.10 -10.73 6.35
C LEU A 455 22.09 -9.56 6.37
N PRO A 456 21.87 -8.52 5.54
CA PRO A 456 22.69 -7.31 5.56
C PRO A 456 22.58 -6.51 6.87
N PRO A 457 23.55 -5.61 7.15
CA PRO A 457 23.54 -4.74 8.33
C PRO A 457 22.54 -3.57 8.20
N PHE A 458 21.26 -3.89 8.02
CA PHE A 458 20.20 -2.89 7.79
C PHE A 458 20.05 -1.88 8.92
N GLY A 459 20.53 -2.19 10.14
CA GLY A 459 20.52 -1.26 11.26
C GLY A 459 21.35 0.01 11.05
N LYS A 460 22.27 0.00 10.08
CA LYS A 460 23.05 1.19 9.69
C LYS A 460 22.29 2.19 8.83
N LEU A 461 21.15 1.80 8.24
CA LEU A 461 20.45 2.65 7.28
C LEU A 461 19.73 3.81 7.99
N PRO A 462 20.08 5.09 7.71
CA PRO A 462 19.63 6.21 8.52
C PRO A 462 18.19 6.65 8.22
N GLN A 463 17.64 6.29 7.06
CA GLN A 463 16.29 6.66 6.64
C GLN A 463 15.31 5.48 6.59
N LEU A 464 15.76 4.26 6.94
CA LEU A 464 14.95 3.07 6.79
C LEU A 464 13.75 3.11 7.74
N ARG A 465 12.54 3.09 7.17
CA ARG A 465 11.25 3.11 7.89
C ARG A 465 10.52 1.77 7.79
N TYR A 466 10.72 1.04 6.70
CA TYR A 466 10.02 -0.19 6.40
C TYR A 466 11.00 -1.29 6.00
N LEU A 467 11.00 -2.39 6.75
CA LEU A 467 11.80 -3.57 6.43
C LEU A 467 10.91 -4.80 6.44
N ASN A 468 10.81 -5.45 5.28
CA ASN A 468 10.08 -6.70 5.11
C ASN A 468 11.01 -7.78 4.54
N ILE A 469 11.03 -8.94 5.18
CA ILE A 469 11.81 -10.11 4.79
C ILE A 469 10.86 -11.30 4.71
N GLU A 470 10.64 -11.78 3.49
CA GLU A 470 9.74 -12.88 3.17
C GLU A 470 10.52 -14.05 2.54
N ASP A 471 10.21 -15.28 2.98
CA ASP A 471 10.70 -16.53 2.41
C ASP A 471 12.24 -16.72 2.43
N ALA A 472 12.90 -16.18 3.45
CA ALA A 472 14.34 -16.32 3.70
C ALA A 472 14.68 -17.66 4.42
N PHE A 473 14.53 -18.77 3.70
CA PHE A 473 14.54 -20.12 4.29
C PHE A 473 15.88 -20.60 4.86
N ALA A 474 17.01 -20.12 4.35
CA ALA A 474 18.35 -20.53 4.80
C ALA A 474 18.86 -19.77 6.03
N ILE A 475 18.15 -18.74 6.49
CA ILE A 475 18.49 -18.00 7.71
C ILE A 475 18.17 -18.86 8.93
N VAL A 476 19.19 -19.13 9.75
CA VAL A 476 19.09 -19.87 11.01
C VAL A 476 19.16 -18.93 12.20
N ASN A 477 20.07 -17.95 12.15
CA ASN A 477 20.29 -17.00 13.23
C ASN A 477 20.28 -15.58 12.69
N ILE A 478 19.72 -14.64 13.45
CA ILE A 478 19.83 -13.19 13.21
C ILE A 478 20.57 -12.62 14.41
N GLY A 479 21.82 -12.20 14.22
CA GLY A 479 22.69 -11.67 15.26
C GLY A 479 22.95 -10.17 15.14
N THR A 480 24.05 -9.73 15.76
CA THR A 480 24.48 -8.32 15.78
C THR A 480 24.88 -7.77 14.42
N GLU A 481 25.21 -8.64 13.47
CA GLU A 481 25.49 -8.27 12.09
C GLU A 481 24.31 -7.55 11.44
N PHE A 482 23.08 -7.92 11.79
CA PHE A 482 21.86 -7.27 11.28
C PHE A 482 21.73 -5.81 11.74
N VAL A 483 22.21 -5.54 12.94
CA VAL A 483 22.24 -4.21 13.55
C VAL A 483 23.39 -3.37 12.98
N GLY A 484 24.51 -4.03 12.63
CA GLY A 484 25.69 -3.40 12.08
C GLY A 484 26.51 -2.61 13.10
N MET A 485 26.48 -2.99 14.39
CA MET A 485 27.14 -2.20 15.43
C MET A 485 28.66 -2.32 15.43
N HIS A 486 29.31 -1.20 15.09
CA HIS A 486 30.63 -0.79 15.58
C HIS A 486 30.60 0.75 15.74
N GLY A 487 30.20 1.31 16.89
CA GLY A 487 30.22 2.75 17.16
C GLY A 487 29.04 3.31 17.99
N VAL A 488 29.02 4.64 18.15
CA VAL A 488 28.15 5.44 19.07
C VAL A 488 26.74 5.73 18.49
N SER A 489 26.41 5.26 17.29
CA SER A 489 25.13 5.60 16.61
C SER A 489 24.02 4.60 16.93
N THR A 490 22.83 5.11 17.26
CA THR A 490 21.60 4.32 17.42
C THR A 490 21.30 3.54 16.15
N ALA A 491 21.08 2.23 16.26
CA ALA A 491 20.69 1.40 15.13
C ALA A 491 19.21 1.58 14.77
N PHE A 492 18.90 1.53 13.48
CA PHE A 492 17.56 1.72 12.94
C PHE A 492 16.88 3.02 13.42
N PRO A 493 17.48 4.20 13.17
CA PRO A 493 17.04 5.45 13.77
C PRO A 493 15.66 5.94 13.29
N LYS A 494 15.05 5.33 12.27
CA LYS A 494 13.72 5.70 11.76
C LYS A 494 12.80 4.50 11.48
N LEU A 495 13.19 3.28 11.88
CA LEU A 495 12.41 2.09 11.53
C LEU A 495 11.07 2.11 12.26
N GLU A 496 9.98 2.05 11.49
CA GLU A 496 8.60 2.09 11.99
C GLU A 496 7.93 0.71 11.87
N TYR A 497 8.24 -0.05 10.82
CA TYR A 497 7.60 -1.34 10.54
C TYR A 497 8.66 -2.41 10.22
N LEU A 498 8.61 -3.50 10.97
CA LEU A 498 9.47 -4.67 10.79
C LEU A 498 8.63 -5.93 10.61
N THR A 499 8.82 -6.63 9.49
CA THR A 499 8.09 -7.87 9.18
C THR A 499 9.05 -8.97 8.79
N PHE A 500 8.89 -10.12 9.43
CA PHE A 500 9.51 -11.39 9.07
C PHE A 500 8.40 -12.38 8.72
N ASN A 501 8.41 -12.92 7.51
CA ASN A 501 7.39 -13.84 7.03
C ASN A 501 8.03 -15.08 6.39
N GLY A 502 7.57 -16.28 6.75
CA GLY A 502 8.00 -17.51 6.10
C GLY A 502 9.48 -17.83 6.31
N MET A 503 9.98 -17.80 7.55
CA MET A 503 11.38 -18.16 7.88
C MET A 503 11.42 -19.46 8.71
N PRO A 504 11.27 -20.64 8.07
CA PRO A 504 11.05 -21.91 8.76
C PRO A 504 12.24 -22.44 9.55
N ASN A 505 13.47 -22.02 9.21
CA ASN A 505 14.69 -22.47 9.88
C ASN A 505 15.25 -21.48 10.89
N TRP A 506 14.63 -20.32 11.06
CA TRP A 506 15.09 -19.29 11.99
C TRP A 506 14.86 -19.74 13.43
N GLU A 507 15.93 -19.90 14.20
CA GLU A 507 15.91 -20.43 15.58
C GLU A 507 16.19 -19.33 16.61
N GLU A 508 17.18 -18.48 16.36
CA GLU A 508 17.69 -17.50 17.33
C GLU A 508 17.69 -16.07 16.79
N TRP A 509 17.24 -15.13 17.62
CA TRP A 509 17.34 -13.70 17.38
C TRP A 509 18.06 -13.03 18.54
N SER A 510 19.28 -12.57 18.29
CA SER A 510 20.12 -11.91 19.29
C SER A 510 20.55 -10.52 18.82
N MET A 511 20.43 -9.53 19.71
CA MET A 511 20.75 -8.14 19.46
C MET A 511 21.62 -7.66 20.63
N SER A 512 22.90 -8.02 20.66
CA SER A 512 23.79 -7.67 21.79
C SER A 512 24.60 -6.40 21.51
N GLY A 513 24.32 -5.36 22.29
CA GLY A 513 25.27 -4.34 22.74
C GLY A 513 25.10 -4.22 24.26
N ASN A 514 26.14 -3.87 25.02
CA ASN A 514 26.24 -4.13 26.46
C ASN A 514 24.99 -3.70 27.26
N GLU A 515 24.54 -4.57 28.16
CA GLU A 515 23.21 -4.52 28.79
C GLU A 515 22.96 -3.31 29.71
N GLU A 516 23.96 -2.48 29.96
CA GLU A 516 23.93 -1.51 31.07
C GLU A 516 23.71 -0.04 30.66
N GLU A 517 24.00 0.41 29.43
CA GLU A 517 23.91 1.87 29.10
C GLU A 517 23.50 2.23 27.65
N GLU A 518 23.10 1.28 26.80
CA GLU A 518 22.86 1.60 25.38
C GLU A 518 21.39 1.96 25.08
N GLU A 519 21.21 3.01 24.27
CA GLU A 519 19.93 3.45 23.71
C GLU A 519 19.17 2.29 23.02
N PRO A 520 17.82 2.30 23.03
CA PRO A 520 17.05 1.24 22.39
C PRO A 520 17.39 1.14 20.89
N SER A 521 17.76 -0.06 20.45
CA SER A 521 17.79 -0.40 19.03
C SER A 521 16.37 -0.26 18.47
N MET A 522 16.18 0.52 17.39
CA MET A 522 14.87 0.84 16.80
C MET A 522 13.95 1.74 17.66
N PRO A 523 14.33 2.99 17.98
CA PRO A 523 13.55 3.88 18.86
C PRO A 523 12.15 4.26 18.34
N HIS A 524 11.89 4.11 17.03
CA HIS A 524 10.64 4.50 16.39
C HIS A 524 9.75 3.33 15.94
N LEU A 525 10.06 2.09 16.35
CA LEU A 525 9.32 0.91 15.91
C LEU A 525 7.87 0.96 16.41
N VAL A 526 6.93 1.00 15.47
CA VAL A 526 5.48 1.04 15.72
C VAL A 526 4.88 -0.36 15.63
N GLU A 527 5.34 -1.17 14.67
CA GLU A 527 4.74 -2.48 14.39
C GLU A 527 5.78 -3.55 14.11
N LEU A 528 5.63 -4.70 14.79
CA LEU A 528 6.41 -5.91 14.59
C LEU A 528 5.50 -7.07 14.20
N GLN A 529 5.76 -7.68 13.04
CA GLN A 529 5.04 -8.85 12.55
C GLN A 529 6.00 -10.03 12.35
N ILE A 530 5.72 -11.16 12.98
CA ILE A 530 6.47 -12.41 12.82
C ILE A 530 5.49 -13.51 12.42
N LEU A 531 5.59 -13.97 11.18
CA LEU A 531 4.59 -14.83 10.54
C LEU A 531 5.28 -16.07 9.97
N GLY A 532 4.85 -17.27 10.35
CA GLY A 532 5.41 -18.51 9.79
C GLY A 532 6.89 -18.74 10.13
N CYS A 533 7.28 -18.45 11.37
CA CYS A 533 8.63 -18.70 11.91
C CYS A 533 8.59 -19.74 13.04
N PRO A 534 8.33 -21.04 12.73
CA PRO A 534 8.02 -22.08 13.72
C PRO A 534 9.16 -22.45 14.67
N LYS A 535 10.43 -22.24 14.29
CA LYS A 535 11.60 -22.60 15.11
C LYS A 535 12.10 -21.47 16.02
N LEU A 536 11.57 -20.25 15.89
CA LEU A 536 12.02 -19.10 16.66
C LEU A 536 11.74 -19.34 18.15
N ARG A 537 12.79 -19.36 18.98
CA ARG A 537 12.68 -19.75 20.39
C ARG A 537 12.30 -18.59 21.32
N SER A 538 12.78 -17.38 21.04
CA SER A 538 12.58 -16.20 21.89
C SER A 538 12.70 -14.89 21.12
N LEU A 539 12.15 -13.81 21.68
CA LEU A 539 12.33 -12.44 21.20
C LEU A 539 13.46 -11.74 21.98
N PRO A 540 14.28 -10.88 21.34
CA PRO A 540 15.31 -10.11 22.04
C PRO A 540 14.75 -9.23 23.16
N THR A 541 15.42 -9.20 24.30
CA THR A 541 15.05 -8.37 25.47
C THR A 541 15.13 -6.87 25.16
N THR A 542 15.96 -6.47 24.20
CA THR A 542 16.07 -5.07 23.73
C THR A 542 14.76 -4.53 23.18
N LEU A 543 13.93 -5.38 22.55
CA LEU A 543 12.61 -4.97 22.05
C LEU A 543 11.64 -4.56 23.17
N GLN A 544 11.86 -5.05 24.40
CA GLN A 544 11.03 -4.73 25.56
C GLN A 544 11.24 -3.28 26.05
N LYS A 545 12.34 -2.63 25.65
CA LYS A 545 12.67 -1.24 25.98
C LYS A 545 12.04 -0.22 25.02
N ILE A 546 11.47 -0.67 23.89
CA ILE A 546 10.90 0.21 22.86
C ILE A 546 9.61 0.88 23.38
N THR A 547 9.57 2.21 23.33
CA THR A 547 8.46 3.02 23.87
C THR A 547 7.37 3.34 22.85
N THR A 548 7.69 3.25 21.56
CA THR A 548 6.83 3.64 20.43
C THR A 548 5.96 2.50 19.90
N ILE A 549 6.19 1.26 20.36
CA ILE A 549 5.55 0.06 19.83
C ILE A 549 4.04 0.06 20.12
N GLN A 550 3.25 -0.17 19.08
CA GLN A 550 1.78 -0.18 19.15
C GLN A 550 1.25 -1.58 18.92
N THR A 551 1.81 -2.30 17.96
CA THR A 551 1.28 -3.58 17.50
C THR A 551 2.38 -4.65 17.47
N ILE A 552 2.09 -5.82 18.04
CA ILE A 552 2.88 -7.04 17.83
C ILE A 552 1.94 -8.11 17.29
N GLY A 553 2.29 -8.70 16.15
CA GLY A 553 1.61 -9.86 15.59
C GLY A 553 2.55 -11.05 15.48
N ILE A 554 2.13 -12.19 16.02
CA ILE A 554 2.86 -13.45 16.04
C ILE A 554 1.94 -14.53 15.49
N THR A 555 2.29 -15.10 14.34
CA THR A 555 1.46 -16.13 13.70
C THR A 555 2.31 -17.33 13.32
N LYS A 556 1.86 -18.55 13.65
CA LYS A 556 2.59 -19.81 13.35
C LYS A 556 4.05 -19.83 13.86
N CYS A 557 4.25 -19.41 15.11
CA CYS A 557 5.53 -19.44 15.80
C CYS A 557 5.54 -20.49 16.92
N ASP A 558 5.71 -21.76 16.56
CA ASP A 558 5.45 -22.90 17.45
C ASP A 558 6.52 -23.14 18.53
N SER A 559 7.73 -22.64 18.37
CA SER A 559 8.80 -22.74 19.37
C SER A 559 8.89 -21.54 20.31
N LEU A 560 8.11 -20.48 20.05
CA LEU A 560 8.12 -19.29 20.88
C LEU A 560 7.35 -19.57 22.17
N THR A 561 8.03 -19.51 23.31
CA THR A 561 7.45 -19.96 24.60
C THR A 561 6.73 -18.85 25.37
N CYS A 562 7.15 -17.59 25.23
CA CYS A 562 6.57 -16.50 25.99
C CYS A 562 6.60 -15.16 25.24
N VAL A 563 5.64 -14.30 25.58
CA VAL A 563 5.58 -12.89 25.15
C VAL A 563 5.41 -12.04 26.40
N THR A 564 6.51 -11.47 26.89
CA THR A 564 6.52 -10.80 28.19
C THR A 564 7.24 -9.46 28.17
N ASN A 565 6.92 -8.61 29.15
CA ASN A 565 7.64 -7.37 29.47
C ASN A 565 7.57 -6.23 28.43
N PHE A 566 6.67 -6.26 27.45
CA PHE A 566 6.44 -5.11 26.57
C PHE A 566 5.58 -4.04 27.26
N ARG A 567 6.23 -3.20 28.08
CA ARG A 567 5.56 -2.21 28.93
C ARG A 567 4.79 -1.14 28.17
N TYR A 568 5.26 -0.81 26.98
CA TYR A 568 4.72 0.27 26.15
C TYR A 568 3.90 -0.25 24.97
N LEU A 569 3.48 -1.52 24.94
CA LEU A 569 2.62 -2.02 23.88
C LEU A 569 1.19 -1.48 24.07
N HIS A 570 0.83 -0.41 23.36
CA HIS A 570 -0.41 0.33 23.63
C HIS A 570 -1.65 -0.20 22.89
N ASN A 571 -1.52 -0.58 21.62
CA ASN A 571 -2.67 -0.84 20.76
C ASN A 571 -3.10 -2.31 20.85
N GLN A 572 -2.34 -3.22 20.24
CA GLN A 572 -2.78 -4.62 20.15
C GLN A 572 -1.66 -5.65 20.14
N LEU A 573 -1.95 -6.80 20.73
CA LEU A 573 -1.18 -8.04 20.62
C LEU A 573 -2.04 -9.08 19.92
N VAL A 574 -1.54 -9.63 18.81
CA VAL A 574 -2.22 -10.67 18.02
C VAL A 574 -1.35 -11.92 18.04
N ILE A 575 -1.87 -13.03 18.53
CA ILE A 575 -1.19 -14.33 18.52
C ILE A 575 -2.10 -15.37 17.86
N GLU A 576 -1.68 -15.90 16.72
CA GLU A 576 -2.46 -16.87 15.95
C GLU A 576 -1.67 -18.15 15.69
N LYS A 577 -2.31 -19.32 15.86
CA LYS A 577 -1.78 -20.64 15.48
C LYS A 577 -0.34 -20.89 15.94
N SER A 578 0.04 -20.36 17.11
CA SER A 578 1.40 -20.44 17.64
C SER A 578 1.38 -21.31 18.89
N SER A 579 1.49 -22.63 18.69
CA SER A 579 1.12 -23.57 19.74
C SER A 579 2.08 -23.62 20.93
N GLY A 580 3.30 -23.10 20.80
CA GLY A 580 4.29 -23.10 21.88
C GLY A 580 4.15 -21.99 22.91
N VAL A 581 3.34 -20.95 22.66
CA VAL A 581 3.24 -19.81 23.56
C VAL A 581 2.51 -20.21 24.84
N GLU A 582 3.25 -20.30 25.95
CA GLU A 582 2.73 -20.72 27.26
C GLU A 582 2.38 -19.54 28.16
N ILE A 583 3.08 -18.41 28.01
CA ILE A 583 3.01 -17.26 28.94
C ILE A 583 2.85 -15.94 28.17
N ILE A 584 1.83 -15.16 28.55
CA ILE A 584 1.66 -13.75 28.16
C ILE A 584 1.59 -12.92 29.44
N SER A 585 2.58 -12.09 29.71
CA SER A 585 2.58 -11.32 30.97
C SER A 585 3.29 -9.98 30.91
N ASN A 586 2.93 -9.12 31.87
CA ASN A 586 3.55 -7.82 32.07
C ASN A 586 3.46 -6.88 30.84
N LEU A 587 2.23 -6.65 30.37
CA LEU A 587 1.91 -5.72 29.27
C LEU A 587 0.93 -4.64 29.80
N PRO A 588 1.39 -3.73 30.68
CA PRO A 588 0.53 -2.77 31.38
C PRO A 588 -0.22 -1.78 30.50
N ALA A 589 0.29 -1.45 29.31
CA ALA A 589 -0.35 -0.50 28.39
C ALA A 589 -1.31 -1.16 27.37
N LEU A 590 -1.38 -2.49 27.32
CA LEU A 590 -2.06 -3.23 26.26
C LEU A 590 -3.57 -2.97 26.28
N ASN A 591 -4.12 -2.48 25.16
CA ASN A 591 -5.56 -2.24 25.02
C ASN A 591 -6.33 -3.44 24.47
N LYS A 592 -5.79 -4.10 23.43
CA LYS A 592 -6.45 -5.19 22.70
C LYS A 592 -5.59 -6.46 22.64
N LEU A 593 -6.18 -7.61 22.95
CA LEU A 593 -5.55 -8.92 22.85
C LEU A 593 -6.38 -9.84 21.96
N VAL A 594 -5.77 -10.39 20.90
CA VAL A 594 -6.41 -11.36 20.00
C VAL A 594 -5.62 -12.67 20.05
N ILE A 595 -6.30 -13.76 20.36
CA ILE A 595 -5.73 -15.10 20.47
C ILE A 595 -6.53 -16.05 19.58
N THR A 596 -5.88 -16.66 18.59
CA THR A 596 -6.51 -17.61 17.67
C THR A 596 -5.78 -18.94 17.69
N ASP A 597 -6.44 -20.04 18.08
CA ASP A 597 -5.88 -21.41 18.09
C ASP A 597 -4.50 -21.53 18.78
N VAL A 598 -4.38 -21.00 20.00
CA VAL A 598 -3.18 -21.12 20.86
C VAL A 598 -3.48 -22.09 22.01
N HIS A 599 -2.91 -23.29 21.98
CA HIS A 599 -3.31 -24.39 22.87
C HIS A 599 -2.44 -24.56 24.12
N ALA A 600 -1.15 -24.21 24.09
CA ALA A 600 -0.27 -24.35 25.26
C ALA A 600 -0.35 -23.18 26.25
N LEU A 601 -1.21 -22.20 26.01
CA LEU A 601 -1.31 -21.00 26.85
C LEU A 601 -1.82 -21.34 28.25
N LYS A 602 -0.93 -21.21 29.24
CA LYS A 602 -1.19 -21.53 30.66
C LYS A 602 -1.41 -20.29 31.50
N HIS A 603 -0.68 -19.21 31.22
CA HIS A 603 -0.66 -18.03 32.08
C HIS A 603 -0.87 -16.73 31.29
N ILE A 604 -1.88 -15.94 31.70
CA ILE A 604 -2.08 -14.55 31.28
C ILE A 604 -2.22 -13.68 32.53
N GLU A 605 -1.30 -12.75 32.74
CA GLU A 605 -1.31 -11.89 33.92
C GLU A 605 -0.71 -10.50 33.69
N HIS A 606 -1.01 -9.57 34.59
CA HIS A 606 -0.47 -8.20 34.59
C HIS A 606 -0.81 -7.41 33.30
N LEU A 607 -2.10 -7.39 32.94
CA LEU A 607 -2.68 -6.63 31.82
C LEU A 607 -3.72 -5.59 32.29
N PRO A 608 -3.37 -4.62 33.16
CA PRO A 608 -4.30 -3.68 33.79
C PRO A 608 -5.01 -2.69 32.86
N SER A 609 -4.57 -2.49 31.62
CA SER A 609 -5.22 -1.56 30.67
C SER A 609 -6.06 -2.26 29.60
N LEU A 610 -6.19 -3.58 29.68
CA LEU A 610 -6.86 -4.38 28.66
C LEU A 610 -8.36 -4.06 28.62
N ARG A 611 -8.84 -3.63 27.45
CA ARG A 611 -10.26 -3.27 27.21
C ARG A 611 -10.97 -4.22 26.27
N TYR A 612 -10.24 -4.88 25.38
CA TYR A 612 -10.83 -5.82 24.43
C TYR A 612 -10.00 -7.10 24.37
N MET A 613 -10.68 -8.24 24.48
CA MET A 613 -10.09 -9.55 24.28
C MET A 613 -10.92 -10.36 23.28
N GLU A 614 -10.26 -10.94 22.28
CA GLU A 614 -10.87 -11.89 21.37
C GLU A 614 -10.16 -13.24 21.47
N LEU A 615 -10.94 -14.29 21.76
CA LEU A 615 -10.47 -15.66 21.79
C LEU A 615 -11.19 -16.44 20.69
N CYS A 616 -10.44 -16.90 19.69
CA CYS A 616 -10.93 -17.75 18.62
C CYS A 616 -10.32 -19.13 18.76
N SER A 617 -11.12 -20.17 18.91
CA SER A 617 -10.59 -21.54 18.88
C SER A 617 -11.58 -22.55 18.35
N SER A 618 -11.09 -23.34 17.40
CA SER A 618 -11.83 -24.45 16.80
C SER A 618 -11.85 -25.72 17.66
N SER A 619 -10.89 -25.89 18.58
CA SER A 619 -10.68 -27.11 19.34
C SER A 619 -10.92 -26.99 20.85
N LEU A 620 -11.22 -25.78 21.37
CA LEU A 620 -11.56 -25.63 22.79
C LEU A 620 -12.92 -26.27 23.10
N ASP A 621 -12.90 -27.30 23.95
CA ASP A 621 -14.12 -27.94 24.50
C ASP A 621 -14.56 -27.32 25.83
N LYS A 622 -13.69 -26.59 26.52
CA LYS A 622 -13.94 -25.87 27.78
C LYS A 622 -13.20 -24.53 27.81
N LEU A 623 -13.70 -23.57 28.59
CA LEU A 623 -12.98 -22.31 28.80
C LEU A 623 -11.64 -22.55 29.54
N PRO A 624 -10.56 -21.82 29.18
CA PRO A 624 -9.29 -21.91 29.88
C PRO A 624 -9.36 -21.38 31.32
N GLU A 625 -8.63 -22.00 32.24
CA GLU A 625 -8.65 -21.61 33.68
C GLU A 625 -8.07 -20.20 33.91
N TRP A 626 -7.05 -19.80 33.13
CA TRP A 626 -6.46 -18.46 33.23
C TRP A 626 -7.47 -17.34 32.92
N LEU A 627 -8.53 -17.62 32.15
CA LEU A 627 -9.54 -16.62 31.79
C LEU A 627 -10.30 -16.14 33.02
N GLN A 628 -10.52 -17.02 34.00
CA GLN A 628 -11.14 -16.65 35.27
C GLN A 628 -10.23 -15.72 36.09
N GLY A 629 -8.94 -16.03 36.17
CA GLY A 629 -7.96 -15.18 36.86
C GLY A 629 -7.86 -13.78 36.25
N LEU A 630 -7.92 -13.69 34.91
CA LEU A 630 -7.94 -12.44 34.17
C LEU A 630 -9.22 -11.63 34.46
N ALA A 631 -10.38 -12.28 34.49
CA ALA A 631 -11.65 -11.64 34.83
C ALA A 631 -11.65 -11.09 36.26
N ASP A 632 -11.10 -11.85 37.21
CA ASP A 632 -11.01 -11.46 38.62
C ASP A 632 -10.08 -10.27 38.84
N THR A 633 -8.98 -10.23 38.11
CA THR A 633 -8.03 -9.11 38.15
C THR A 633 -8.64 -7.85 37.55
N ASN A 634 -9.29 -7.95 36.39
CA ASN A 634 -9.93 -6.79 35.74
C ASN A 634 -11.11 -6.23 36.55
N ARG A 635 -11.90 -7.10 37.19
CA ARG A 635 -12.99 -6.66 38.06
C ARG A 635 -12.48 -5.86 39.27
N LYS A 636 -11.34 -6.25 39.86
CA LYS A 636 -10.71 -5.49 40.95
C LYS A 636 -10.23 -4.10 40.50
N LEU A 637 -9.86 -3.97 39.24
CA LEU A 637 -9.41 -2.70 38.64
C LEU A 637 -10.56 -1.82 38.12
N ALA A 638 -11.82 -2.29 38.22
CA ALA A 638 -12.99 -1.64 37.65
C ALA A 638 -12.87 -1.34 36.14
N ASN A 639 -12.21 -2.25 35.41
CA ASN A 639 -12.05 -2.14 33.96
C ASN A 639 -13.28 -2.67 33.21
N ASP A 640 -13.67 -1.95 32.16
CA ASP A 640 -14.70 -2.40 31.22
C ASP A 640 -14.10 -3.32 30.14
N LEU A 641 -13.68 -4.52 30.54
CA LEU A 641 -13.09 -5.50 29.62
C LEU A 641 -14.18 -6.23 28.83
N GLN A 642 -14.24 -5.95 27.52
CA GLN A 642 -15.06 -6.68 26.58
C GLN A 642 -14.40 -7.99 26.16
N LEU A 643 -15.17 -9.10 26.23
CA LEU A 643 -14.75 -10.41 25.77
C LEU A 643 -15.54 -10.84 24.54
N THR A 644 -14.82 -11.17 23.46
CA THR A 644 -15.37 -11.81 22.28
C THR A 644 -14.86 -13.25 22.19
N LEU A 645 -15.76 -14.22 22.06
CA LEU A 645 -15.42 -15.64 21.93
C LEU A 645 -15.97 -16.21 20.63
N ARG A 646 -15.07 -16.67 19.75
CA ARG A 646 -15.42 -17.44 18.55
C ARG A 646 -15.10 -18.91 18.80
N CYS A 647 -16.13 -19.75 18.94
CA CYS A 647 -15.94 -21.13 19.39
C CYS A 647 -16.85 -22.15 18.69
N SER A 648 -16.67 -23.42 19.05
CA SER A 648 -17.60 -24.50 18.71
C SER A 648 -18.97 -24.30 19.39
N ILE A 649 -20.01 -24.91 18.82
CA ILE A 649 -21.36 -24.91 19.43
C ILE A 649 -21.37 -25.60 20.81
N THR A 650 -20.49 -26.58 21.01
CA THR A 650 -20.34 -27.32 22.27
C THR A 650 -19.82 -26.42 23.39
N LEU A 651 -18.77 -25.65 23.14
CA LEU A 651 -18.26 -24.66 24.10
C LEU A 651 -19.29 -23.54 24.33
N MET A 652 -19.98 -23.10 23.27
CA MET A 652 -20.99 -22.06 23.39
C MET A 652 -22.13 -22.47 24.35
N ARG A 653 -22.59 -23.73 24.28
CA ARG A 653 -23.57 -24.31 25.23
C ARG A 653 -23.08 -24.37 26.67
N ARG A 654 -21.76 -24.34 26.91
CA ARG A 654 -21.21 -24.25 28.27
C ARG A 654 -21.20 -22.82 28.80
N CYS A 655 -21.09 -21.84 27.90
CA CYS A 655 -21.03 -20.42 28.20
C CYS A 655 -22.40 -19.78 28.47
N VAL A 656 -23.52 -20.36 28.01
CA VAL A 656 -24.87 -19.80 28.25
C VAL A 656 -25.26 -19.78 29.73
N ARG A 657 -26.27 -18.98 30.08
CA ARG A 657 -26.76 -18.84 31.46
C ARG A 657 -27.10 -20.20 32.08
N LYS A 658 -26.56 -20.46 33.29
CA LYS A 658 -26.60 -21.75 34.03
C LYS A 658 -25.71 -22.87 33.46
N GLY A 659 -24.98 -22.63 32.36
CA GLY A 659 -23.95 -23.54 31.87
C GLY A 659 -22.73 -23.59 32.80
N PRO A 660 -21.90 -24.64 32.70
CA PRO A 660 -20.74 -24.85 33.57
C PRO A 660 -19.70 -23.71 33.49
N ASP A 661 -19.58 -23.02 32.36
CA ASP A 661 -18.60 -21.96 32.15
C ASP A 661 -19.20 -20.55 32.38
N TRP A 662 -20.52 -20.45 32.62
CA TRP A 662 -21.21 -19.20 32.96
C TRP A 662 -20.64 -18.45 34.18
N PRO A 663 -20.18 -19.12 35.27
CA PRO A 663 -19.58 -18.43 36.40
C PRO A 663 -18.36 -17.58 36.05
N THR A 664 -17.63 -17.95 34.99
CA THR A 664 -16.52 -17.18 34.43
C THR A 664 -17.02 -16.08 33.51
N ILE A 665 -17.91 -16.40 32.57
CA ILE A 665 -18.50 -15.45 31.61
C ILE A 665 -19.18 -14.26 32.30
N ARG A 666 -19.98 -14.51 33.35
CA ARG A 666 -20.73 -13.45 34.05
C ARG A 666 -19.85 -12.42 34.76
N ARG A 667 -18.54 -12.68 34.91
CA ARG A 667 -17.58 -11.78 35.57
C ARG A 667 -17.15 -10.64 34.64
N PHE A 668 -17.32 -10.80 33.34
CA PHE A 668 -17.06 -9.75 32.36
C PHE A 668 -18.28 -8.83 32.23
N PRO A 669 -18.09 -7.51 32.05
CA PRO A 669 -19.18 -6.56 31.85
C PRO A 669 -19.88 -6.75 30.50
N HIS A 670 -19.11 -7.05 29.44
CA HIS A 670 -19.60 -7.19 28.08
C HIS A 670 -19.03 -8.46 27.44
N VAL A 671 -19.90 -9.35 26.96
CA VAL A 671 -19.50 -10.61 26.31
C VAL A 671 -20.30 -10.85 25.05
N SER A 672 -19.60 -11.16 23.95
CA SER A 672 -20.18 -11.64 22.71
C SER A 672 -19.59 -13.01 22.38
N VAL A 673 -20.43 -14.03 22.25
CA VAL A 673 -20.01 -15.39 21.87
C VAL A 673 -20.72 -15.78 20.58
N TYR A 674 -19.97 -16.20 19.57
CA TYR A 674 -20.55 -16.69 18.31
C TYR A 674 -19.84 -17.94 17.79
N THR A 675 -20.58 -18.76 17.06
CA THR A 675 -20.01 -19.91 16.36
C THR A 675 -19.14 -19.47 15.18
N HIS A 676 -18.26 -20.36 14.71
CA HIS A 676 -17.36 -20.06 13.60
C HIS A 676 -18.11 -19.63 12.33
N ASP A 677 -19.26 -20.21 12.05
CA ASP A 677 -20.18 -19.93 10.94
C ASP A 677 -21.19 -18.80 11.23
N ARG A 678 -21.16 -18.22 12.44
CA ARG A 678 -22.12 -17.22 12.95
C ARG A 678 -23.58 -17.69 12.97
N SER A 679 -23.84 -18.99 12.92
CA SER A 679 -25.21 -19.54 13.02
C SER A 679 -25.81 -19.36 14.42
N ALA A 680 -24.96 -19.41 15.46
CA ALA A 680 -25.38 -19.15 16.84
C ALA A 680 -24.63 -17.96 17.44
N LEU A 681 -25.36 -17.16 18.23
CA LEU A 681 -24.92 -15.95 18.90
C LEU A 681 -25.46 -15.93 20.34
N MET A 682 -24.63 -15.44 21.24
CA MET A 682 -24.97 -15.08 22.59
C MET A 682 -24.33 -13.73 22.90
N GLU A 683 -25.13 -12.82 23.44
CA GLU A 683 -24.69 -11.52 23.90
C GLU A 683 -25.11 -11.30 25.34
N TYR A 684 -24.20 -10.75 26.12
CA TYR A 684 -24.43 -10.45 27.53
C TYR A 684 -23.81 -9.10 27.87
N ASN A 685 -24.62 -8.25 28.50
CA ASN A 685 -24.19 -6.97 29.04
C ASN A 685 -24.73 -6.84 30.47
N HIS A 686 -23.82 -6.88 31.45
CA HIS A 686 -24.15 -6.81 32.87
C HIS A 686 -24.76 -5.44 33.25
N GLU A 687 -24.19 -4.34 32.75
CA GLU A 687 -24.62 -2.98 33.10
C GLU A 687 -26.01 -2.65 32.55
N ALA A 688 -26.29 -3.09 31.32
CA ALA A 688 -27.59 -2.90 30.67
C ALA A 688 -28.64 -3.94 31.13
N GLY A 689 -28.25 -4.94 31.93
CA GLY A 689 -29.12 -6.07 32.28
C GLY A 689 -29.58 -6.89 31.07
N TYR A 690 -28.85 -6.82 29.96
CA TYR A 690 -29.20 -7.40 28.68
C TYR A 690 -28.56 -8.79 28.52
N TYR A 691 -29.37 -9.75 28.09
CA TYR A 691 -28.93 -11.09 27.74
C TYR A 691 -29.74 -11.58 26.55
N PHE A 692 -29.06 -12.02 25.51
CA PHE A 692 -29.65 -12.59 24.32
C PHE A 692 -28.91 -13.86 23.92
N THR A 693 -29.63 -14.87 23.46
CA THR A 693 -29.05 -16.01 22.74
C THR A 693 -30.07 -16.63 21.80
N ASN A 694 -29.63 -17.10 20.64
CA ASN A 694 -30.45 -17.88 19.71
C ASN A 694 -30.16 -19.40 19.79
N LEU A 695 -29.36 -19.83 20.78
CA LEU A 695 -29.16 -21.25 21.08
C LEU A 695 -30.45 -21.84 21.66
N GLN A 696 -30.98 -22.85 20.98
CA GLN A 696 -32.07 -23.70 21.48
C GLN A 696 -31.56 -24.78 22.43
#